data_AF-A0A8T7LCR6-F1
#
_entry.id   AF-A0A8T7LCR6-F1
#
_cell.length_a   1.000
_cell.length_b   1.000
_cell.length_c   1.000
_cell.angle_alpha   90.00
_cell.angle_beta   90.00
_cell.angle_gamma   90.00
#
_symmetry.space_group_name_H-M   'P 1'
#
loop_
_entity.id
_entity.type
_entity.pdbx_description
1 polymer ?
#
loop_
_entity_poly.entity_id
_entity_poly.type
_entity_poly.pdbx_seq_one_letter_code
_entity_poly.pdbx_strand_id
1 'polypeptide(L)'
;MPPQIVATSGAQAGKSFPLGDAPITFGRNPDNTVVIASARASRRHAEIRREGGDYVLYDLGSANGTVVNGQRLAAPHRLKTGDIIEVGDETFRFEQPQPALDATLVAAPGPISAPPTTPATATPPPAQPPQGFQLPPSQPPPAQPPQGFQLPPSQPPPAQPPQGFQLPPSQPPPARPQYQPPPVPLPDVQPARKGGMPRWLIPVALVAVVLVAACIGGAVVVTRSVGGLFSDQVTTESATARPTEQTAAGSTTVPVPTRTPAQAAGDRADWTILVYLDGDNNLEQDAVGDFNEMELVGSTDQVKIVVLLDRIRQNGPQDDASNGDWETARRFLVTRDDDEDEIRAQEIDDLGEVNMGDPQTLVDFAVWGMQTYPAERYALILWDHGSSWAGIAFDETDGEDGINMPELDAALRTIKQQTGEQIDLIGFDACLMAQIDVLQTVAPYADVMVASAELEPNEGWAWDLWLRRLVDDPQQDAASVAEIIVDTYREFYEAGDDPTVTLSAFDLTRSDDILQKLNALSDAMLAGMGDSYTAIAEARSYVDAYSQPRPEEFSAVDLGHFARLVVERGARPPVAEPARAMNEALAQARIAEWNGGFHNNSTGMSIFFPQYAQFYPEIYGQASPLPQQTSWGDFLAAFHTANTGLQAAAEITDLQLSSTTVSVNSPINVEGTVSGNNIAYVFFFAGIPNRDRSGVLLTSIDFMYPPGSTPGSSIPPWTGTRTTLRIPYDGTQWGLTNGQDTIPVLLGPAKYGTALYGVEGIYTRQPSNEQIAAALVFTVESGAPQLVTIYGFPKNQKQESQPFEISPTPGDTFTAMIRTYTVKGDRLEPGFVEGDTLTIGNQSLAVQRIPVASGDYVTGFLVRDIAGRFSYQYEDITIDNSGAGANVPPPAQTSPGAQAGYQSYDNQGLGFSIEYPDDWETFDTGNDQIYFYDPAQNGNVFVSVDVYNTSLPPAQANQALLRQFLESLSQQQGFQQASGDPIVIGGETGPSAQYTFTDQNGVPVTGLVVAVTSPRTGLSYLVSLQAPSAEFDQHADKLGTIADSMQIE
;
A
#
# COMPACT_ATOMS: atom_id res chain seq x y z
N MET A 1 17.67 -15.73 -19.57
CA MET A 1 17.27 -17.16 -19.78
C MET A 1 17.69 -17.64 -21.18
N PRO A 2 17.81 -18.94 -21.48
CA PRO A 2 17.94 -19.42 -22.86
C PRO A 2 16.56 -19.57 -23.55
N PRO A 3 16.47 -19.52 -24.89
CA PRO A 3 15.23 -19.80 -25.60
C PRO A 3 14.69 -21.20 -25.27
N GLN A 4 13.36 -21.35 -25.09
CA GLN A 4 12.72 -22.61 -24.71
C GLN A 4 11.30 -22.74 -25.26
N ILE A 5 10.77 -23.96 -25.22
CA ILE A 5 9.37 -24.29 -25.49
C ILE A 5 8.75 -24.85 -24.22
N VAL A 6 7.69 -24.24 -23.73
CA VAL A 6 7.00 -24.61 -22.50
C VAL A 6 5.67 -25.26 -22.86
N ALA A 7 5.40 -26.46 -22.37
CA ALA A 7 4.10 -27.11 -22.55
C ALA A 7 3.07 -26.45 -21.63
N THR A 8 2.02 -25.88 -22.22
CA THR A 8 0.98 -25.13 -21.50
C THR A 8 -0.30 -25.95 -21.27
N SER A 9 -0.52 -27.03 -22.04
CA SER A 9 -1.62 -27.97 -21.82
C SER A 9 -1.32 -29.34 -22.43
N GLY A 10 -1.88 -30.40 -21.83
CA GLY A 10 -1.69 -31.79 -22.25
C GLY A 10 -0.85 -32.59 -21.25
N ALA A 11 -0.45 -33.81 -21.59
CA ALA A 11 0.28 -34.69 -20.67
C ALA A 11 1.71 -34.20 -20.36
N GLN A 12 2.21 -33.21 -21.09
CA GLN A 12 3.50 -32.57 -20.82
C GLN A 12 3.36 -31.20 -20.11
N ALA A 13 2.16 -30.75 -19.76
CA ALA A 13 1.93 -29.43 -19.15
C ALA A 13 2.87 -29.14 -17.96
N GLY A 14 3.40 -27.92 -17.92
CA GLY A 14 4.39 -27.48 -16.91
C GLY A 14 5.85 -27.81 -17.24
N LYS A 15 6.12 -28.65 -18.24
CA LYS A 15 7.51 -28.97 -18.65
C LYS A 15 8.06 -27.96 -19.65
N SER A 16 9.33 -27.60 -19.48
CA SER A 16 10.09 -26.78 -20.42
C SER A 16 11.13 -27.59 -21.18
N PHE A 17 11.31 -27.26 -22.46
CA PHE A 17 12.27 -27.89 -23.36
C PHE A 17 13.21 -26.80 -23.91
N PRO A 18 14.48 -26.73 -23.46
CA PRO A 18 15.41 -25.69 -23.87
C PRO A 18 15.83 -25.86 -25.32
N LEU A 19 15.78 -24.78 -26.10
CA LEU A 19 16.13 -24.78 -27.52
C LEU A 19 17.61 -24.42 -27.72
N GLY A 20 18.38 -25.35 -28.25
CA GLY A 20 19.80 -25.16 -28.60
C GLY A 20 20.07 -25.12 -30.10
N ASP A 21 21.31 -25.35 -30.51
CA ASP A 21 21.68 -25.46 -31.93
C ASP A 21 21.20 -26.78 -32.57
N ALA A 22 20.85 -27.79 -31.77
CA ALA A 22 20.29 -29.05 -32.24
C ALA A 22 18.77 -28.95 -32.42
N PRO A 23 18.18 -29.54 -33.48
CA PRO A 23 16.74 -29.55 -33.69
C PRO A 23 15.97 -30.24 -32.55
N ILE A 24 14.86 -29.65 -32.12
CA ILE A 24 13.88 -30.31 -31.26
C ILE A 24 12.77 -30.87 -32.13
N THR A 25 12.50 -32.17 -32.02
CA THR A 25 11.46 -32.84 -32.79
C THR A 25 10.28 -33.21 -31.90
N PHE A 26 9.06 -33.08 -32.43
CA PHE A 26 7.81 -33.39 -31.77
C PHE A 26 7.14 -34.57 -32.49
N GLY A 27 6.63 -35.54 -31.75
CA GLY A 27 5.87 -36.64 -32.34
C GLY A 27 5.63 -37.80 -31.39
N ARG A 28 4.80 -38.75 -31.80
CA ARG A 28 4.40 -39.87 -30.92
C ARG A 28 5.43 -40.98 -30.77
N ASN A 29 6.45 -41.02 -31.63
CA ASN A 29 7.51 -41.99 -31.45
C ASN A 29 8.41 -41.58 -30.27
N PRO A 30 8.98 -42.56 -29.53
CA PRO A 30 9.90 -42.29 -28.43
C PRO A 30 11.26 -41.75 -28.87
N ASP A 31 11.58 -41.72 -30.18
CA ASP A 31 12.83 -41.14 -30.71
C ASP A 31 12.75 -39.62 -30.95
N ASN A 32 11.62 -38.98 -30.63
CA ASN A 32 11.48 -37.53 -30.66
C ASN A 32 11.97 -36.91 -29.35
N THR A 33 12.55 -35.71 -29.42
CA THR A 33 12.89 -34.91 -28.23
C THR A 33 11.68 -34.65 -27.34
N VAL A 34 10.53 -34.32 -27.93
CA VAL A 34 9.25 -34.16 -27.24
C VAL A 34 8.31 -35.26 -27.70
N VAL A 35 8.10 -36.24 -26.83
CA VAL A 35 7.26 -37.41 -27.11
C VAL A 35 5.81 -37.09 -26.77
N ILE A 36 4.97 -37.03 -27.80
CA ILE A 36 3.55 -36.71 -27.67
C ILE A 36 2.74 -38.01 -27.73
N ALA A 37 2.30 -38.51 -26.57
CA ALA A 37 1.61 -39.79 -26.43
C ALA A 37 0.14 -39.77 -26.93
N SER A 38 -0.11 -39.11 -28.06
CA SER A 38 -1.43 -38.99 -28.69
C SER A 38 -1.46 -39.68 -30.05
N ALA A 39 -2.59 -40.35 -30.34
CA ALA A 39 -2.88 -40.89 -31.67
C ALA A 39 -3.05 -39.79 -32.74
N ARG A 40 -3.29 -38.54 -32.32
CA ARG A 40 -3.40 -37.38 -33.21
C ARG A 40 -2.05 -36.78 -33.57
N ALA A 41 -0.97 -37.20 -32.93
CA ALA A 41 0.38 -36.85 -33.34
C ALA A 41 0.95 -37.85 -34.36
N SER A 42 1.57 -37.33 -35.43
CA SER A 42 2.37 -38.16 -36.33
C SER A 42 3.62 -38.72 -35.63
N ARG A 43 4.18 -39.81 -36.17
CA ARG A 43 5.39 -40.46 -35.62
C ARG A 43 6.55 -39.47 -35.45
N ARG A 44 6.79 -38.66 -36.48
CA ARG A 44 7.54 -37.41 -36.46
C ARG A 44 6.59 -36.36 -37.03
N HIS A 45 6.19 -35.40 -36.20
CA HIS A 45 5.09 -34.48 -36.49
C HIS A 45 5.61 -33.12 -36.91
N ALA A 46 6.43 -32.51 -36.07
CA ALA A 46 6.98 -31.19 -36.28
C ALA A 46 8.42 -31.15 -35.76
N GLU A 47 9.15 -30.12 -36.14
CA GLU A 47 10.46 -29.84 -35.58
C GLU A 47 10.73 -28.35 -35.52
N ILE A 48 11.52 -27.93 -34.53
CA ILE A 48 12.04 -26.58 -34.41
C ILE A 48 13.54 -26.63 -34.66
N ARG A 49 14.02 -25.76 -35.55
CA ARG A 49 15.43 -25.66 -35.94
C ARG A 49 15.92 -24.23 -35.81
N ARG A 50 17.20 -24.07 -35.53
CA ARG A 50 17.85 -22.76 -35.52
C ARG A 50 18.40 -22.42 -36.91
N GLU A 51 17.86 -21.37 -37.54
CA GLU A 51 18.22 -20.93 -38.89
C GLU A 51 18.45 -19.41 -38.92
N GLY A 52 19.66 -18.99 -39.31
CA GLY A 52 20.00 -17.58 -39.42
C GLY A 52 19.97 -16.80 -38.10
N GLY A 53 20.13 -17.50 -36.97
CA GLY A 53 20.07 -16.91 -35.62
C GLY A 53 18.72 -17.02 -34.93
N ASP A 54 17.66 -17.35 -35.69
CA ASP A 54 16.28 -17.45 -35.22
C ASP A 54 15.79 -18.90 -35.16
N TYR A 55 14.74 -19.17 -34.40
CA TYR A 55 14.10 -20.50 -34.35
C TYR A 55 12.92 -20.58 -35.32
N VAL A 56 12.87 -21.63 -36.13
CA VAL A 56 11.86 -21.84 -37.17
C VAL A 56 11.19 -23.20 -36.96
N LEU A 57 9.87 -23.19 -36.89
CA LEU A 57 9.01 -24.36 -36.77
C LEU A 57 8.64 -24.91 -38.16
N TYR A 58 8.79 -26.22 -38.32
CA TYR A 58 8.47 -26.97 -39.53
C TYR A 58 7.45 -28.07 -39.20
N ASP A 59 6.40 -28.19 -40.01
CA ASP A 59 5.56 -29.39 -40.04
C ASP A 59 6.23 -30.44 -40.95
N LEU A 60 6.38 -31.67 -40.45
CA LEU A 60 7.07 -32.77 -41.14
C LEU A 60 6.14 -33.62 -42.02
N GLY A 61 5.08 -33.02 -42.57
CA GLY A 61 4.05 -33.71 -43.33
C GLY A 61 3.11 -34.50 -42.43
N SER A 62 2.74 -33.91 -41.30
CA SER A 62 1.88 -34.54 -40.31
C SER A 62 0.45 -34.74 -40.83
N ALA A 63 -0.23 -35.78 -40.34
CA ALA A 63 -1.58 -36.10 -40.83
C ALA A 63 -2.61 -35.04 -40.40
N ASN A 64 -2.49 -34.54 -39.16
CA ASN A 64 -3.43 -33.57 -38.58
C ASN A 64 -2.97 -32.12 -38.72
N GLY A 65 -1.71 -31.89 -39.10
CA GLY A 65 -1.11 -30.56 -39.17
C GLY A 65 -0.64 -30.06 -37.81
N THR A 66 0.38 -29.21 -37.86
CA THR A 66 0.80 -28.36 -36.75
C THR A 66 0.01 -27.05 -36.80
N VAL A 67 -0.44 -26.53 -35.67
CA VAL A 67 -1.17 -25.24 -35.57
C VAL A 67 -0.30 -24.25 -34.81
N VAL A 68 -0.23 -23.00 -35.26
CA VAL A 68 0.45 -21.90 -34.56
C VAL A 68 -0.53 -20.73 -34.42
N ASN A 69 -0.74 -20.25 -33.21
CA ASN A 69 -1.65 -19.15 -32.88
C ASN A 69 -3.06 -19.34 -33.51
N GLY A 70 -3.61 -20.56 -33.39
CA GLY A 70 -4.91 -20.94 -33.94
C GLY A 70 -4.96 -21.14 -35.47
N GLN A 71 -3.84 -20.97 -36.19
CA GLN A 71 -3.77 -21.16 -37.64
C GLN A 71 -2.92 -22.37 -38.03
N ARG A 72 -3.43 -23.23 -38.92
CA ARG A 72 -2.69 -24.40 -39.40
C ARG A 72 -1.48 -23.97 -40.22
N LEU A 73 -0.32 -24.52 -39.88
CA LEU A 73 0.97 -24.19 -40.46
C LEU A 73 1.03 -24.64 -41.94
N ALA A 74 1.03 -23.68 -42.86
CA ALA A 74 1.08 -23.93 -44.31
C ALA A 74 2.50 -23.85 -44.91
N ALA A 75 3.41 -23.17 -44.22
CA ALA A 75 4.83 -23.01 -44.56
C ALA A 75 5.63 -22.88 -43.26
N PRO A 76 6.98 -23.06 -43.27
CA PRO A 76 7.80 -22.90 -42.07
C PRO A 76 7.58 -21.54 -41.40
N HIS A 77 7.41 -21.53 -40.08
CA HIS A 77 7.09 -20.32 -39.32
C HIS A 77 8.24 -19.94 -38.40
N ARG A 78 8.73 -18.71 -38.54
CA ARG A 78 9.76 -18.16 -37.65
C ARG A 78 9.10 -17.78 -36.32
N LEU A 79 9.50 -18.47 -35.26
CA LEU A 79 8.91 -18.34 -33.94
C LEU A 79 9.26 -16.99 -33.30
N LYS A 80 8.27 -16.40 -32.63
CA LYS A 80 8.40 -15.21 -31.79
C LYS A 80 7.96 -15.52 -30.36
N THR A 81 8.62 -14.92 -29.37
CA THR A 81 8.25 -15.07 -27.96
C THR A 81 6.75 -14.86 -27.77
N GLY A 82 6.08 -15.82 -27.13
CA GLY A 82 4.63 -15.85 -26.95
C GLY A 82 3.88 -16.73 -27.96
N ASP A 83 4.50 -17.19 -29.06
CA ASP A 83 3.82 -18.05 -30.04
C ASP A 83 3.32 -19.35 -29.40
N ILE A 84 2.04 -19.66 -29.62
CA ILE A 84 1.37 -20.87 -29.15
C ILE A 84 1.37 -21.91 -30.28
N ILE A 85 1.87 -23.11 -30.02
CA ILE A 85 2.05 -24.21 -30.98
C ILE A 85 1.25 -25.42 -30.50
N GLU A 86 0.34 -25.92 -31.31
CA GLU A 86 -0.42 -27.14 -31.02
C GLU A 86 0.07 -28.31 -31.89
N VAL A 87 0.34 -29.44 -31.25
CA VAL A 87 0.76 -30.68 -31.90
C VAL A 87 0.00 -31.86 -31.29
N GLY A 88 -0.99 -32.38 -32.01
CA GLY A 88 -1.82 -33.47 -31.50
C GLY A 88 -2.83 -32.97 -30.45
N ASP A 89 -2.66 -33.40 -29.20
CA ASP A 89 -3.47 -32.96 -28.05
C ASP A 89 -2.64 -32.16 -27.02
N GLU A 90 -1.43 -31.74 -27.42
CA GLU A 90 -0.54 -30.92 -26.59
C GLU A 90 -0.44 -29.50 -27.16
N THR A 91 -0.34 -28.52 -26.26
CA THR A 91 -0.12 -27.11 -26.59
C THR A 91 1.16 -26.63 -25.94
N PHE A 92 1.96 -25.86 -26.67
CA PHE A 92 3.23 -25.33 -26.23
C PHE A 92 3.32 -23.82 -26.48
N ARG A 93 4.13 -23.11 -25.71
CA ARG A 93 4.46 -21.69 -25.89
C ARG A 93 5.97 -21.54 -26.12
N PHE A 94 6.36 -20.74 -27.11
CA PHE A 94 7.76 -20.39 -27.33
C PHE A 94 8.17 -19.18 -26.50
N GLU A 95 9.28 -19.29 -25.79
CA GLU A 95 9.82 -18.23 -24.94
C GLU A 95 11.28 -17.97 -25.30
N GLN A 96 11.61 -16.74 -25.69
CA GLN A 96 12.98 -16.29 -25.89
C GLN A 96 13.18 -14.93 -25.21
N PRO A 97 14.22 -14.77 -24.37
CA PRO A 97 14.58 -13.46 -23.87
C PRO A 97 15.10 -12.62 -25.03
N GLN A 98 14.51 -11.43 -25.17
CA GLN A 98 15.03 -10.44 -26.11
C GLN A 98 16.35 -9.90 -25.55
N PRO A 99 17.43 -9.87 -26.34
CA PRO A 99 18.60 -9.12 -25.94
C PRO A 99 18.22 -7.65 -25.81
N ALA A 100 18.57 -7.04 -24.68
CA ALA A 100 18.81 -5.61 -24.65
C ALA A 100 19.82 -5.31 -25.76
N LEU A 101 19.47 -4.45 -26.71
CA LEU A 101 20.39 -4.07 -27.77
C LEU A 101 21.51 -3.25 -27.14
N ASP A 102 22.65 -3.91 -26.91
CA ASP A 102 23.86 -3.35 -26.35
C ASP A 102 24.46 -2.25 -27.21
N ALA A 103 24.84 -1.19 -26.51
CA ALA A 103 25.75 -0.15 -26.95
C ALA A 103 27.16 -0.74 -27.14
N THR A 104 27.69 -0.81 -28.37
CA THR A 104 28.98 -0.16 -28.73
C THR A 104 29.35 -0.26 -30.23
N LEU A 105 29.84 0.87 -30.75
CA LEU A 105 30.86 1.09 -31.81
C LEU A 105 30.46 1.51 -33.27
N VAL A 106 30.71 2.81 -33.50
CA VAL A 106 31.27 3.53 -34.68
C VAL A 106 30.32 4.32 -35.60
N ALA A 107 30.20 5.64 -35.35
CA ALA A 107 30.83 6.71 -36.16
C ALA A 107 30.34 8.11 -35.71
N ALA A 108 31.27 9.01 -35.34
CA ALA A 108 31.03 10.47 -35.34
C ALA A 108 30.98 11.01 -36.79
N PRO A 109 30.42 12.21 -37.12
CA PRO A 109 30.17 13.37 -36.24
C PRO A 109 28.83 14.12 -36.43
N GLY A 110 28.45 14.90 -35.40
CA GLY A 110 27.57 16.07 -35.52
C GLY A 110 26.77 16.36 -34.24
N PRO A 111 26.86 17.54 -33.61
CA PRO A 111 25.97 17.91 -32.51
C PRO A 111 24.59 18.24 -33.08
N ILE A 112 23.55 17.60 -32.58
CA ILE A 112 22.16 18.04 -32.81
C ILE A 112 21.76 18.86 -31.60
N SER A 113 21.69 20.17 -31.81
CA SER A 113 21.20 21.16 -30.85
C SER A 113 19.69 21.00 -30.60
N ALA A 114 19.24 21.57 -29.49
CA ALA A 114 17.87 21.74 -29.02
C ALA A 114 16.79 21.98 -30.12
N PRO A 115 15.51 21.69 -29.84
CA PRO A 115 14.43 22.01 -30.76
C PRO A 115 14.45 23.52 -31.11
N PRO A 116 14.29 23.88 -32.39
CA PRO A 116 14.34 25.27 -32.80
C PRO A 116 13.13 26.04 -32.27
N THR A 117 13.39 27.06 -31.47
CA THR A 117 12.51 28.22 -31.35
C THR A 117 12.58 29.02 -32.64
N THR A 118 11.47 29.20 -33.35
CA THR A 118 11.11 30.47 -34.01
C THR A 118 9.67 30.44 -34.57
N PRO A 119 8.96 31.59 -34.55
CA PRO A 119 7.58 31.73 -34.99
C PRO A 119 7.44 32.14 -36.46
N ALA A 120 6.31 31.80 -37.11
CA ALA A 120 5.48 32.68 -37.96
C ALA A 120 4.63 31.92 -39.03
N THR A 121 3.33 32.23 -39.05
CA THR A 121 2.39 32.33 -40.19
C THR A 121 2.49 31.36 -41.38
N ALA A 122 1.43 30.56 -41.57
CA ALA A 122 0.83 30.31 -42.89
C ALA A 122 -0.65 29.88 -42.75
N THR A 123 -1.54 30.61 -43.42
CA THR A 123 -2.98 30.32 -43.54
C THR A 123 -3.22 29.24 -44.62
N PRO A 124 -4.16 28.28 -44.44
CA PRO A 124 -4.70 27.48 -45.54
C PRO A 124 -6.06 28.01 -46.06
N PRO A 125 -6.50 27.62 -47.28
CA PRO A 125 -7.64 28.21 -47.99
C PRO A 125 -9.01 27.64 -47.56
N PRO A 126 -10.14 28.31 -47.91
CA PRO A 126 -11.46 27.99 -47.36
C PRO A 126 -12.11 26.78 -48.05
N ALA A 127 -12.62 25.83 -47.26
CA ALA A 127 -13.56 24.82 -47.70
C ALA A 127 -15.00 25.27 -47.41
N GLN A 128 -15.86 25.22 -48.42
CA GLN A 128 -17.29 25.56 -48.36
C GLN A 128 -18.13 24.47 -47.65
N PRO A 129 -19.30 24.84 -47.09
CA PRO A 129 -20.07 23.99 -46.17
C PRO A 129 -21.05 23.04 -46.88
N PRO A 130 -21.35 21.86 -46.30
CA PRO A 130 -22.58 21.13 -46.63
C PRO A 130 -23.76 21.79 -45.92
N GLN A 131 -24.73 22.25 -46.71
CA GLN A 131 -26.06 22.63 -46.25
C GLN A 131 -26.89 21.38 -45.93
N GLY A 132 -27.65 21.43 -44.83
CA GLY A 132 -29.00 20.85 -44.79
C GLY A 132 -29.23 19.71 -43.81
N PHE A 133 -29.46 20.04 -42.53
CA PHE A 133 -30.50 19.38 -41.75
C PHE A 133 -31.28 20.44 -40.97
N GLN A 134 -32.56 20.60 -41.31
CA GLN A 134 -33.48 21.56 -40.71
C GLN A 134 -34.25 20.90 -39.56
N LEU A 135 -34.35 21.60 -38.44
CA LEU A 135 -35.20 21.26 -37.30
C LEU A 135 -36.70 21.41 -37.67
N PRO A 136 -37.57 20.47 -37.30
CA PRO A 136 -39.01 20.71 -37.22
C PRO A 136 -39.38 21.52 -35.95
N PRO A 137 -40.52 22.22 -35.96
CA PRO A 137 -40.80 23.33 -35.05
C PRO A 137 -41.27 22.90 -33.65
N SER A 138 -41.04 23.82 -32.72
CA SER A 138 -41.44 23.86 -31.31
C SER A 138 -42.91 23.49 -31.05
N GLN A 139 -43.12 22.73 -29.98
CA GLN A 139 -44.39 22.49 -29.29
C GLN A 139 -44.24 22.79 -27.78
N PRO A 140 -45.35 23.07 -27.06
CA PRO A 140 -45.51 24.23 -26.15
C PRO A 140 -45.12 23.98 -24.68
N PRO A 141 -45.10 25.03 -23.82
CA PRO A 141 -44.60 24.93 -22.45
C PRO A 141 -45.45 24.01 -21.54
N PRO A 142 -44.83 23.38 -20.53
CA PRO A 142 -45.53 22.56 -19.54
C PRO A 142 -46.47 23.40 -18.67
N ALA A 143 -47.62 22.81 -18.37
CA ALA A 143 -48.67 23.37 -17.54
C ALA A 143 -48.23 23.60 -16.09
N GLN A 144 -48.74 24.67 -15.48
CA GLN A 144 -48.59 24.97 -14.06
C GLN A 144 -49.25 23.88 -13.17
N PRO A 145 -48.66 23.56 -12.01
CA PRO A 145 -49.28 22.67 -11.04
C PRO A 145 -50.44 23.35 -10.30
N PRO A 146 -51.54 22.63 -9.99
CA PRO A 146 -52.64 23.17 -9.20
C PRO A 146 -52.24 23.33 -7.72
N GLN A 147 -52.67 24.45 -7.16
CA GLN A 147 -52.52 24.79 -5.74
C GLN A 147 -53.44 23.94 -4.85
N GLY A 148 -52.89 23.49 -3.72
CA GLY A 148 -53.60 23.49 -2.44
C GLY A 148 -53.89 22.13 -1.81
N PHE A 149 -53.08 21.76 -0.81
CA PHE A 149 -53.58 21.11 0.41
C PHE A 149 -52.79 21.64 1.62
N GLN A 150 -53.52 22.08 2.64
CA GLN A 150 -53.04 22.77 3.84
C GLN A 150 -52.64 21.78 4.95
N LEU A 151 -51.56 22.10 5.69
CA LEU A 151 -51.16 21.40 6.91
C LEU A 151 -51.99 21.85 8.13
N PRO A 152 -52.27 20.97 9.12
CA PRO A 152 -52.88 21.34 10.40
C PRO A 152 -51.90 22.05 11.36
N PRO A 153 -52.39 22.81 12.36
CA PRO A 153 -51.58 23.71 13.17
C PRO A 153 -50.71 23.00 14.23
N SER A 154 -49.52 23.56 14.41
CA SER A 154 -48.52 23.24 15.44
C SER A 154 -49.05 23.49 16.86
N GLN A 155 -48.69 22.58 17.79
CA GLN A 155 -48.92 22.70 19.22
C GLN A 155 -48.04 23.82 19.84
N PRO A 156 -48.50 24.48 20.94
CA PRO A 156 -47.75 25.54 21.60
C PRO A 156 -46.64 24.99 22.53
N PRO A 157 -45.61 25.81 22.85
CA PRO A 157 -44.42 25.37 23.59
C PRO A 157 -44.71 25.12 25.10
N PRO A 158 -43.97 24.21 25.76
CA PRO A 158 -44.06 24.04 27.21
C PRO A 158 -43.43 25.23 27.96
N ALA A 159 -44.02 25.52 29.12
CA ALA A 159 -43.79 26.69 29.96
C ALA A 159 -42.38 26.75 30.60
N GLN A 160 -41.90 27.97 30.83
CA GLN A 160 -40.67 28.28 31.57
C GLN A 160 -40.74 27.81 33.04
N PRO A 161 -39.64 27.27 33.61
CA PRO A 161 -39.44 27.23 35.06
C PRO A 161 -38.97 28.60 35.61
N PRO A 162 -39.20 28.88 36.90
CA PRO A 162 -39.08 30.22 37.47
C PRO A 162 -37.63 30.65 37.72
N GLN A 163 -37.38 31.95 37.57
CA GLN A 163 -36.17 32.62 38.04
C GLN A 163 -36.05 32.54 39.57
N GLY A 164 -34.88 32.16 40.07
CA GLY A 164 -34.49 32.37 41.47
C GLY A 164 -33.83 31.17 42.13
N PHE A 165 -32.62 30.82 41.71
CA PHE A 165 -31.66 30.12 42.57
C PHE A 165 -30.27 30.68 42.29
N GLN A 166 -29.71 31.42 43.25
CA GLN A 166 -28.31 31.83 43.26
C GLN A 166 -27.47 30.69 43.83
N LEU A 167 -26.47 30.21 43.08
CA LEU A 167 -25.41 29.34 43.60
C LEU A 167 -24.19 30.17 44.02
N PRO A 168 -23.46 29.79 45.09
CA PRO A 168 -22.30 30.53 45.60
C PRO A 168 -21.07 30.37 44.68
N PRO A 169 -20.00 31.19 44.86
CA PRO A 169 -18.80 31.11 44.02
C PRO A 169 -18.11 29.75 44.16
N SER A 170 -17.95 29.05 43.04
CA SER A 170 -17.21 27.80 42.95
C SER A 170 -15.70 28.06 43.08
N GLN A 171 -15.09 27.42 44.08
CA GLN A 171 -13.64 27.31 44.22
C GLN A 171 -13.03 26.52 43.05
N PRO A 172 -11.76 26.78 42.69
CA PRO A 172 -11.05 25.99 41.69
C PRO A 172 -10.90 24.53 42.15
N PRO A 173 -10.87 23.56 41.21
CA PRO A 173 -10.75 22.14 41.53
C PRO A 173 -9.39 21.83 42.19
N PRO A 174 -9.33 20.86 43.12
CA PRO A 174 -8.06 20.40 43.67
C PRO A 174 -7.26 19.64 42.61
N ALA A 175 -5.93 19.83 42.64
CA ALA A 175 -4.99 19.13 41.76
C ALA A 175 -5.15 17.61 41.85
N ARG A 176 -5.15 16.93 40.70
CA ARG A 176 -5.12 15.47 40.62
C ARG A 176 -3.80 14.95 41.23
N PRO A 177 -3.83 13.90 42.07
CA PRO A 177 -2.62 13.31 42.64
C PRO A 177 -1.78 12.64 41.54
N GLN A 178 -0.49 12.98 41.50
CA GLN A 178 0.51 12.25 40.73
C GLN A 178 0.64 10.83 41.29
N TYR A 179 0.41 9.82 40.45
CA TYR A 179 0.76 8.45 40.77
C TYR A 179 2.28 8.30 40.64
N GLN A 180 2.96 8.12 41.77
CA GLN A 180 4.32 7.59 41.81
C GLN A 180 4.23 6.07 41.93
N PRO A 181 4.80 5.28 41.00
CA PRO A 181 4.88 3.84 41.18
C PRO A 181 5.71 3.51 42.43
N PRO A 182 5.38 2.43 43.17
CA PRO A 182 6.15 2.02 44.34
C PRO A 182 7.58 1.62 43.94
N PRO A 183 8.58 1.85 44.80
CA PRO A 183 9.96 1.47 44.50
C PRO A 183 10.09 -0.06 44.42
N VAL A 184 10.52 -0.56 43.26
CA VAL A 184 11.03 -1.93 43.11
C VAL A 184 12.31 -2.04 43.97
N PRO A 185 12.43 -3.03 44.87
CA PRO A 185 13.69 -3.28 45.55
C PRO A 185 14.71 -3.79 44.53
N LEU A 186 15.77 -3.01 44.28
CA LEU A 186 16.94 -3.50 43.57
C LEU A 186 17.57 -4.64 44.38
N PRO A 187 17.90 -5.80 43.79
CA PRO A 187 18.76 -6.76 44.44
C PRO A 187 20.15 -6.12 44.66
N ASP A 188 20.68 -6.27 45.88
CA ASP A 188 22.02 -5.84 46.27
C ASP A 188 23.09 -6.44 45.33
N VAL A 189 23.54 -5.66 44.33
CA VAL A 189 24.74 -5.99 43.57
C VAL A 189 25.95 -5.56 44.40
N GLN A 190 26.46 -6.49 45.21
CA GLN A 190 27.80 -6.38 45.77
C GLN A 190 28.85 -6.32 44.65
N PRO A 191 29.91 -5.52 44.78
CA PRO A 191 30.99 -5.51 43.79
C PRO A 191 31.68 -6.89 43.77
N ALA A 192 31.54 -7.59 42.64
CA ALA A 192 32.14 -8.89 42.43
C ALA A 192 33.67 -8.81 42.59
N ARG A 193 34.16 -9.56 43.58
CA ARG A 193 35.56 -9.84 43.80
C ARG A 193 36.18 -10.48 42.56
N LYS A 194 37.37 -10.02 42.17
CA LYS A 194 38.28 -10.71 41.25
C LYS A 194 38.47 -12.17 41.69
N GLY A 195 37.83 -13.10 40.96
CA GLY A 195 37.99 -14.54 41.13
C GLY A 195 38.65 -15.12 39.88
N GLY A 196 39.85 -15.66 40.03
CA GLY A 196 40.62 -16.27 38.96
C GLY A 196 40.01 -17.59 38.46
N MET A 197 40.22 -17.84 37.18
CA MET A 197 39.80 -19.02 36.43
C MET A 197 40.26 -20.33 37.12
N PRO A 198 39.37 -21.32 37.34
CA PRO A 198 39.73 -22.58 37.99
C PRO A 198 40.50 -23.49 37.02
N ARG A 199 41.66 -23.98 37.48
CA ARG A 199 42.71 -24.69 36.73
C ARG A 199 42.35 -26.12 36.25
N TRP A 200 41.07 -26.45 36.07
CA TRP A 200 40.63 -27.78 35.60
C TRP A 200 40.11 -27.80 34.15
N LEU A 201 40.02 -26.66 33.45
CA LEU A 201 39.64 -26.58 32.03
C LEU A 201 40.81 -26.75 31.03
N ILE A 202 42.04 -26.92 31.53
CA ILE A 202 43.25 -27.05 30.70
C ILE A 202 43.41 -28.44 30.00
N PRO A 203 42.86 -29.59 30.48
CA PRO A 203 43.04 -30.85 29.76
C PRO A 203 42.10 -31.08 28.58
N VAL A 204 40.96 -30.37 28.49
CA VAL A 204 39.94 -30.61 27.44
C VAL A 204 40.28 -29.90 26.14
N ALA A 205 40.87 -28.71 26.22
CA ALA A 205 41.34 -27.94 25.06
C ALA A 205 42.58 -28.56 24.37
N LEU A 206 43.28 -29.52 25.00
CA LEU A 206 44.50 -30.14 24.46
C LEU A 206 44.22 -31.42 23.65
N VAL A 207 43.01 -31.98 23.72
CA VAL A 207 42.61 -33.17 22.94
C VAL A 207 42.01 -32.77 21.58
N ALA A 208 41.33 -31.63 21.48
CA ALA A 208 40.78 -31.13 20.22
C ALA A 208 41.86 -30.64 19.23
N VAL A 209 42.97 -30.10 19.75
CA VAL A 209 44.09 -29.56 18.93
C VAL A 209 44.96 -30.67 18.32
N VAL A 210 44.90 -31.91 18.83
CA VAL A 210 45.69 -33.04 18.31
C VAL A 210 44.99 -33.78 17.16
N LEU A 211 43.67 -33.67 17.02
CA LEU A 211 42.94 -34.36 15.94
C LEU A 211 42.83 -33.54 14.64
N VAL A 212 42.99 -32.21 14.70
CA VAL A 212 42.90 -31.33 13.52
C VAL A 212 44.25 -31.17 12.78
N ALA A 213 45.37 -31.59 13.38
CA ALA A 213 46.71 -31.40 12.80
C ALA A 213 47.35 -32.63 12.12
N ALA A 214 46.64 -33.75 11.95
CA ALA A 214 47.27 -35.02 11.52
C ALA A 214 46.89 -35.57 10.14
N CYS A 215 46.05 -34.93 9.32
CA CYS A 215 45.65 -35.53 8.03
C CYS A 215 45.56 -34.56 6.83
N ILE A 216 46.43 -33.55 6.76
CA ILE A 216 46.82 -32.97 5.45
C ILE A 216 48.11 -33.68 5.00
N GLY A 217 48.02 -34.54 3.98
CA GLY A 217 49.22 -35.17 3.40
C GLY A 217 48.97 -36.22 2.31
N GLY A 218 48.68 -35.78 1.08
CA GLY A 218 49.29 -36.32 -0.15
C GLY A 218 48.90 -37.72 -0.70
N ALA A 219 48.07 -37.68 -1.75
CA ALA A 219 48.30 -38.22 -3.12
C ALA A 219 48.45 -39.75 -3.45
N VAL A 220 47.96 -40.08 -4.66
CA VAL A 220 48.44 -41.10 -5.66
C VAL A 220 47.62 -42.41 -5.88
N VAL A 221 46.76 -42.40 -6.92
CA VAL A 221 46.76 -43.23 -8.18
C VAL A 221 46.73 -44.79 -8.16
N VAL A 222 45.62 -45.33 -8.70
CA VAL A 222 45.43 -46.38 -9.76
C VAL A 222 45.87 -47.84 -9.55
N THR A 223 44.93 -48.80 -9.66
CA THR A 223 44.78 -49.86 -10.73
C THR A 223 43.67 -50.88 -10.36
N ARG A 224 42.64 -51.10 -11.23
CA ARG A 224 42.38 -52.27 -12.13
C ARG A 224 42.15 -53.63 -11.41
N SER A 225 41.19 -54.52 -11.74
CA SER A 225 40.25 -54.66 -12.86
C SER A 225 39.49 -56.03 -12.83
N VAL A 226 38.42 -56.12 -13.63
CA VAL A 226 37.81 -57.29 -14.36
C VAL A 226 36.84 -58.26 -13.67
N GLY A 227 35.67 -58.45 -14.32
CA GLY A 227 35.07 -59.78 -14.55
C GLY A 227 33.54 -59.86 -14.54
N GLY A 228 32.88 -59.80 -15.70
CA GLY A 228 31.42 -59.95 -15.87
C GLY A 228 30.93 -61.33 -16.37
N LEU A 229 29.74 -61.32 -17.01
CA LEU A 229 28.96 -62.37 -17.75
C LEU A 229 27.76 -62.92 -16.94
N PHE A 230 26.50 -63.05 -17.45
CA PHE A 230 25.92 -63.41 -18.76
C PHE A 230 24.53 -62.73 -18.95
N SER A 231 24.12 -62.18 -20.12
CA SER A 231 23.63 -62.77 -21.40
C SER A 231 22.31 -63.57 -21.29
N ASP A 232 21.18 -63.12 -21.85
CA ASP A 232 20.82 -63.21 -23.29
C ASP A 232 19.31 -63.00 -23.54
N GLN A 233 18.97 -62.56 -24.76
CA GLN A 233 17.62 -62.34 -25.31
C GLN A 233 16.92 -63.63 -25.82
N VAL A 234 15.60 -63.56 -26.08
CA VAL A 234 14.96 -63.63 -27.45
C VAL A 234 13.43 -63.92 -27.41
N THR A 235 12.65 -62.92 -27.89
CA THR A 235 11.45 -62.88 -28.78
C THR A 235 10.02 -63.47 -28.50
N THR A 236 9.05 -62.55 -28.70
CA THR A 236 7.77 -62.55 -29.49
C THR A 236 6.60 -63.49 -29.21
N GLU A 237 5.38 -62.93 -28.98
CA GLU A 237 4.21 -63.04 -29.87
C GLU A 237 3.00 -62.15 -29.44
N SER A 238 2.07 -61.93 -30.39
CA SER A 238 0.99 -60.93 -30.40
C SER A 238 -0.42 -61.46 -30.08
N ALA A 239 -1.29 -60.53 -29.65
CA ALA A 239 -2.76 -60.43 -29.87
C ALA A 239 -3.76 -61.30 -29.07
N THR A 240 -4.66 -60.66 -28.30
CA THR A 240 -6.12 -60.54 -28.56
C THR A 240 -6.85 -59.86 -27.38
N ALA A 241 -8.03 -59.27 -27.66
CA ALA A 241 -8.76 -58.33 -26.82
C ALA A 241 -9.99 -58.92 -26.08
N ARG A 242 -10.41 -58.18 -25.02
CA ARG A 242 -11.67 -58.15 -24.23
C ARG A 242 -11.68 -58.96 -22.89
N PRO A 243 -12.56 -58.60 -21.93
CA PRO A 243 -12.46 -57.44 -21.03
C PRO A 243 -12.59 -57.88 -19.56
N THR A 244 -11.79 -57.32 -18.64
CA THR A 244 -11.96 -57.67 -17.21
C THR A 244 -11.70 -56.47 -16.32
N GLU A 245 -12.73 -56.18 -15.53
CA GLU A 245 -12.83 -55.39 -14.30
C GLU A 245 -11.51 -54.82 -13.77
N GLN A 246 -11.46 -53.49 -13.76
CA GLN A 246 -10.44 -52.72 -13.07
C GLN A 246 -10.81 -52.65 -11.58
N THR A 247 -10.08 -53.41 -10.77
CA THR A 247 -10.08 -53.30 -9.31
C THR A 247 -9.38 -52.01 -8.89
N ALA A 248 -10.09 -51.19 -8.11
CA ALA A 248 -9.56 -50.04 -7.39
C ALA A 248 -8.74 -50.48 -6.16
N ALA A 249 -7.56 -49.89 -5.98
CA ALA A 249 -6.79 -49.76 -4.74
C ALA A 249 -5.62 -48.78 -5.03
N GLY A 250 -5.28 -47.77 -4.22
CA GLY A 250 -5.75 -47.41 -2.90
C GLY A 250 -6.04 -45.91 -2.79
N SER A 251 -7.23 -45.60 -2.30
CA SER A 251 -7.55 -44.41 -1.52
C SER A 251 -7.49 -44.89 -0.07
N THR A 252 -6.67 -44.26 0.76
CA THR A 252 -6.74 -44.40 2.22
C THR A 252 -7.98 -43.63 2.66
N THR A 253 -9.13 -44.31 2.68
CA THR A 253 -10.33 -43.80 3.32
C THR A 253 -10.09 -43.75 4.83
N VAL A 254 -9.92 -42.55 5.38
CA VAL A 254 -10.13 -42.30 6.81
C VAL A 254 -11.58 -42.69 7.12
N PRO A 255 -11.86 -43.43 8.22
CA PRO A 255 -13.22 -43.84 8.52
C PRO A 255 -14.08 -42.62 8.86
N VAL A 256 -15.08 -42.35 8.01
CA VAL A 256 -16.15 -41.39 8.31
C VAL A 256 -16.77 -41.75 9.67
N PRO A 257 -16.76 -40.85 10.67
CA PRO A 257 -17.43 -41.10 11.93
C PRO A 257 -18.92 -41.26 11.65
N THR A 258 -19.46 -42.41 12.08
CA THR A 258 -20.89 -42.68 11.97
C THR A 258 -21.62 -41.69 12.88
N ARG A 259 -22.53 -40.88 12.32
CA ARG A 259 -23.38 -39.92 13.03
C ARG A 259 -23.92 -40.53 14.33
N THR A 260 -23.34 -40.17 15.47
CA THR A 260 -23.99 -40.36 16.76
C THR A 260 -25.23 -39.44 16.75
N PRO A 261 -26.42 -39.91 17.16
CA PRO A 261 -27.61 -39.06 17.16
C PRO A 261 -27.34 -37.80 17.98
N ALA A 262 -27.74 -36.65 17.43
CA ALA A 262 -27.70 -35.32 18.03
C ALA A 262 -27.61 -35.37 19.57
N GLN A 263 -26.43 -35.01 20.09
CA GLN A 263 -26.23 -34.80 21.50
C GLN A 263 -27.26 -33.79 21.99
N ALA A 264 -27.85 -34.04 23.16
CA ALA A 264 -28.84 -33.14 23.74
C ALA A 264 -28.25 -31.72 23.85
N ALA A 265 -29.08 -30.70 23.67
CA ALA A 265 -28.73 -29.27 23.71
C ALA A 265 -28.17 -28.74 25.06
N GLY A 266 -27.57 -29.60 25.88
CA GLY A 266 -26.88 -29.26 27.13
C GLY A 266 -25.39 -29.67 27.14
N ASP A 267 -24.83 -30.18 26.04
CA ASP A 267 -23.42 -30.62 25.91
C ASP A 267 -22.61 -29.78 24.90
N ARG A 268 -23.19 -28.73 24.29
CA ARG A 268 -22.48 -27.82 23.36
C ARG A 268 -21.76 -26.72 24.15
N ALA A 269 -20.54 -26.38 23.71
CA ALA A 269 -19.88 -25.15 24.15
C ALA A 269 -20.63 -23.92 23.58
N ASP A 270 -20.47 -22.74 24.16
CA ASP A 270 -20.97 -21.52 23.54
C ASP A 270 -20.20 -21.21 22.24
N TRP A 271 -18.89 -21.45 22.25
CA TRP A 271 -17.99 -21.22 21.11
C TRP A 271 -17.04 -22.38 20.86
N THR A 272 -16.77 -22.64 19.58
CA THR A 272 -15.56 -23.33 19.13
C THR A 272 -14.83 -22.43 18.14
N ILE A 273 -13.59 -22.09 18.49
CA ILE A 273 -12.65 -21.31 17.67
C ILE A 273 -11.73 -22.31 16.98
N LEU A 274 -11.80 -22.35 15.66
CA LEU A 274 -10.98 -23.18 14.79
C LEU A 274 -9.90 -22.27 14.18
N VAL A 275 -8.64 -22.53 14.50
CA VAL A 275 -7.50 -21.77 13.96
C VAL A 275 -6.74 -22.67 12.99
N TYR A 276 -6.74 -22.28 11.73
CA TYR A 276 -5.92 -22.88 10.68
C TYR A 276 -4.63 -22.08 10.61
N LEU A 277 -3.61 -22.58 11.32
CA LEU A 277 -2.36 -21.90 11.60
C LEU A 277 -1.28 -22.49 10.69
N ASP A 278 -1.11 -21.89 9.53
CA ASP A 278 -0.14 -22.35 8.53
C ASP A 278 1.21 -21.68 8.80
N GLY A 279 2.10 -22.38 9.51
CA GLY A 279 3.47 -21.97 9.76
C GLY A 279 4.47 -22.69 8.86
N ASP A 280 4.03 -23.37 7.80
CA ASP A 280 4.93 -24.04 6.84
C ASP A 280 5.47 -23.05 5.80
N ASN A 281 6.06 -21.96 6.30
CA ASN A 281 6.68 -20.91 5.52
C ASN A 281 7.55 -20.01 6.42
N ASN A 282 7.95 -18.85 5.89
CA ASN A 282 8.79 -17.90 6.60
C ASN A 282 8.16 -17.19 7.81
N LEU A 283 6.93 -17.53 8.20
CA LEU A 283 6.24 -17.04 9.40
C LEU A 283 6.17 -18.07 10.55
N GLU A 284 6.85 -19.22 10.45
CA GLU A 284 6.77 -20.28 11.48
C GLU A 284 6.99 -19.76 12.92
N GLN A 285 7.97 -18.89 13.12
CA GLN A 285 8.27 -18.31 14.43
C GLN A 285 7.08 -17.50 14.99
N ASP A 286 6.40 -16.76 14.12
CA ASP A 286 5.24 -15.94 14.49
C ASP A 286 4.03 -16.86 14.80
N ALA A 287 3.85 -17.94 14.02
CA ALA A 287 2.84 -18.97 14.30
C ALA A 287 3.02 -19.63 15.67
N VAL A 288 4.26 -19.94 16.06
CA VAL A 288 4.59 -20.47 17.39
C VAL A 288 4.30 -19.44 18.49
N GLY A 289 4.64 -18.17 18.25
CA GLY A 289 4.33 -17.06 19.15
C GLY A 289 2.84 -16.95 19.45
N ASP A 290 2.02 -16.88 18.39
CA ASP A 290 0.56 -16.78 18.51
C ASP A 290 -0.06 -18.00 19.17
N PHE A 291 0.48 -19.20 18.91
CA PHE A 291 0.04 -20.41 19.63
C PHE A 291 0.25 -20.26 21.14
N ASN A 292 1.41 -19.80 21.58
CA ASN A 292 1.70 -19.58 23.00
C ASN A 292 0.78 -18.49 23.60
N GLU A 293 0.46 -17.43 22.86
CA GLU A 293 -0.51 -16.43 23.30
C GLU A 293 -1.90 -17.04 23.56
N MET A 294 -2.35 -17.95 22.69
CA MET A 294 -3.60 -18.69 22.89
C MET A 294 -3.54 -19.58 24.14
N GLU A 295 -2.39 -20.17 24.47
CA GLU A 295 -2.18 -21.00 25.67
C GLU A 295 -2.25 -20.20 26.97
N LEU A 296 -1.92 -18.91 26.96
CA LEU A 296 -2.12 -18.06 28.14
C LEU A 296 -3.60 -17.96 28.57
N VAL A 297 -4.52 -18.34 27.68
CA VAL A 297 -5.96 -18.34 27.92
C VAL A 297 -6.51 -19.76 28.04
N GLY A 298 -6.28 -20.57 27.01
CA GLY A 298 -6.70 -21.96 26.90
C GLY A 298 -8.21 -22.20 26.80
N SER A 299 -8.56 -23.43 26.43
CA SER A 299 -9.95 -23.88 26.33
C SER A 299 -10.64 -24.03 27.69
N THR A 300 -11.95 -23.75 27.72
CA THR A 300 -12.85 -23.98 28.85
C THR A 300 -13.99 -24.93 28.48
N ASP A 301 -14.95 -25.15 29.37
CA ASP A 301 -16.18 -25.91 29.04
C ASP A 301 -17.11 -25.15 28.09
N GLN A 302 -17.07 -23.81 28.10
CA GLN A 302 -17.92 -22.93 27.28
C GLN A 302 -17.24 -22.43 26.01
N VAL A 303 -15.91 -22.46 25.94
CA VAL A 303 -15.13 -22.01 24.77
C VAL A 303 -14.07 -23.06 24.45
N LYS A 304 -14.09 -23.62 23.25
CA LYS A 304 -13.04 -24.53 22.76
C LYS A 304 -12.14 -23.78 21.78
N ILE A 305 -10.83 -23.83 22.00
CA ILE A 305 -9.81 -23.28 21.10
C ILE A 305 -9.07 -24.47 20.50
N VAL A 306 -9.19 -24.63 19.19
CA VAL A 306 -8.72 -25.81 18.45
C VAL A 306 -7.84 -25.34 17.32
N VAL A 307 -6.60 -25.81 17.29
CA VAL A 307 -5.58 -25.35 16.33
C VAL A 307 -5.16 -26.53 15.47
N LEU A 308 -5.07 -26.32 14.15
CA LEU A 308 -4.20 -27.10 13.28
C LEU A 308 -2.98 -26.24 13.01
N LEU A 309 -1.80 -26.71 13.45
CA LEU A 309 -0.53 -26.06 13.21
C LEU A 309 0.32 -26.95 12.32
N ASP A 310 0.71 -26.44 11.17
CA ASP A 310 1.77 -27.02 10.34
C ASP A 310 3.04 -26.18 10.41
N ARG A 311 4.20 -26.85 10.36
CA ARG A 311 5.50 -26.25 10.66
C ARG A 311 6.51 -26.60 9.61
N ILE A 312 7.32 -25.62 9.23
CA ILE A 312 8.23 -25.75 8.09
C ILE A 312 9.26 -26.87 8.24
N ARG A 313 9.46 -27.64 7.16
CA ARG A 313 10.45 -28.72 7.10
C ARG A 313 11.88 -28.18 6.96
N GLN A 314 12.64 -28.06 8.05
CA GLN A 314 14.11 -27.95 8.08
C GLN A 314 14.70 -27.00 7.00
N ASN A 315 14.01 -25.89 6.73
CA ASN A 315 14.30 -25.02 5.60
C ASN A 315 14.86 -23.69 6.07
N GLY A 316 16.15 -23.70 6.38
CA GLY A 316 16.94 -22.49 6.43
C GLY A 316 16.70 -21.62 7.68
N PRO A 317 17.03 -20.33 7.63
CA PRO A 317 17.13 -19.46 8.80
C PRO A 317 15.78 -18.99 9.38
N GLN A 318 14.66 -19.50 8.87
CA GLN A 318 13.29 -19.21 9.34
C GLN A 318 12.75 -20.31 10.27
N ASP A 319 13.45 -21.45 10.32
CA ASP A 319 13.19 -22.62 11.14
C ASP A 319 13.26 -22.27 12.64
N ASP A 320 12.14 -22.39 13.34
CA ASP A 320 12.04 -22.18 14.77
C ASP A 320 12.26 -23.50 15.52
N ALA A 321 13.51 -23.80 15.88
CA ALA A 321 13.82 -24.98 16.68
C ALA A 321 13.26 -24.93 18.14
N SER A 322 12.58 -23.86 18.54
CA SER A 322 11.78 -23.83 19.77
C SER A 322 10.69 -24.91 19.70
N ASN A 323 10.22 -25.33 20.88
CA ASN A 323 9.09 -26.25 20.97
C ASN A 323 9.31 -27.65 20.38
N GLY A 324 10.56 -28.04 20.14
CA GLY A 324 10.93 -29.41 19.78
C GLY A 324 11.06 -29.67 18.29
N ASP A 325 10.99 -28.62 17.45
CA ASP A 325 11.42 -28.64 16.05
C ASP A 325 10.77 -29.78 15.25
N TRP A 326 9.44 -29.89 15.35
CA TRP A 326 8.70 -30.91 14.62
C TRP A 326 8.22 -30.37 13.27
N GLU A 327 8.25 -31.25 12.27
CA GLU A 327 7.99 -30.93 10.87
C GLU A 327 6.71 -31.60 10.38
N THR A 328 5.62 -31.53 11.15
CA THR A 328 4.35 -32.17 10.78
C THR A 328 3.16 -31.34 11.21
N ALA A 329 2.07 -31.47 10.46
CA ALA A 329 0.79 -30.88 10.80
C ALA A 329 0.13 -31.60 11.96
N ARG A 330 -0.17 -30.85 13.03
CA ARG A 330 -0.72 -31.39 14.26
C ARG A 330 -1.95 -30.65 14.70
N ARG A 331 -2.90 -31.39 15.27
CA ARG A 331 -4.14 -30.87 15.82
C ARG A 331 -4.03 -30.78 17.34
N PHE A 332 -4.41 -29.64 17.88
CA PHE A 332 -4.36 -29.38 19.32
C PHE A 332 -5.72 -28.95 19.86
N LEU A 333 -6.00 -29.37 21.09
CA LEU A 333 -6.93 -28.65 21.95
C LEU A 333 -6.08 -27.78 22.86
N VAL A 334 -6.13 -26.47 22.67
CA VAL A 334 -5.29 -25.52 23.42
C VAL A 334 -5.72 -25.58 24.89
N THR A 335 -4.79 -25.93 25.76
CA THR A 335 -5.01 -25.96 27.22
C THR A 335 -4.26 -24.82 27.86
N ARG A 336 -4.83 -24.26 28.92
CA ARG A 336 -4.18 -23.13 29.56
C ARG A 336 -2.87 -23.53 30.24
N ASP A 337 -1.85 -22.74 30.01
CA ASP A 337 -0.74 -22.59 30.93
C ASP A 337 -0.27 -21.13 31.03
N ASP A 338 0.87 -20.90 31.67
CA ASP A 338 1.40 -19.55 31.94
C ASP A 338 2.85 -19.42 31.40
N ASP A 339 3.26 -20.32 30.50
CA ASP A 339 4.55 -20.29 29.81
C ASP A 339 4.37 -19.57 28.46
N GLU A 340 5.16 -18.54 28.23
CA GLU A 340 5.08 -17.72 27.01
C GLU A 340 5.95 -18.28 25.88
N ASP A 341 6.78 -19.30 26.18
CA ASP A 341 7.82 -19.79 25.27
C ASP A 341 7.62 -21.28 24.87
N GLU A 342 6.84 -22.05 25.63
CA GLU A 342 6.70 -23.51 25.44
C GLU A 342 5.27 -24.01 25.22
N ILE A 343 4.98 -24.52 24.02
CA ILE A 343 3.78 -25.25 23.63
C ILE A 343 3.60 -26.51 24.49
N ARG A 344 2.54 -26.53 25.29
CA ARG A 344 2.21 -27.63 26.22
C ARG A 344 0.79 -28.16 26.04
N ALA A 345 0.07 -27.65 25.05
CA ALA A 345 -1.29 -28.02 24.71
C ALA A 345 -1.44 -29.51 24.46
N GLN A 346 -2.67 -29.97 24.63
CA GLN A 346 -2.99 -31.35 24.35
C GLN A 346 -2.96 -31.61 22.84
N GLU A 347 -1.90 -32.28 22.36
CA GLU A 347 -1.86 -32.88 21.03
C GLU A 347 -2.98 -33.94 20.91
N ILE A 348 -3.82 -33.78 19.90
CA ILE A 348 -4.97 -34.64 19.62
C ILE A 348 -4.64 -35.64 18.50
N ASP A 349 -3.96 -35.18 17.47
CA ASP A 349 -3.58 -35.99 16.31
C ASP A 349 -2.34 -35.42 15.63
N ASP A 350 -1.53 -36.29 15.05
CA ASP A 350 -0.40 -35.96 14.18
C ASP A 350 -0.77 -36.48 12.79
N LEU A 351 -1.06 -35.55 11.88
CA LEU A 351 -1.53 -35.87 10.53
C LEU A 351 -0.37 -36.26 9.61
N GLY A 352 0.87 -36.13 10.11
CA GLY A 352 2.05 -36.01 9.27
C GLY A 352 2.01 -34.69 8.51
N GLU A 353 2.85 -34.61 7.50
CA GLU A 353 2.87 -33.49 6.59
C GLU A 353 1.61 -33.38 5.74
N VAL A 354 1.04 -32.19 5.62
CA VAL A 354 -0.08 -31.89 4.73
C VAL A 354 0.21 -30.62 3.94
N ASN A 355 -0.35 -30.50 2.75
CA ASN A 355 -0.30 -29.23 2.04
C ASN A 355 -1.38 -28.31 2.64
N MET A 356 -0.97 -27.26 3.34
CA MET A 356 -1.89 -26.30 3.96
C MET A 356 -2.56 -25.38 2.92
N GLY A 357 -1.96 -25.23 1.75
CA GLY A 357 -2.55 -24.63 0.55
C GLY A 357 -3.58 -25.50 -0.20
N ASP A 358 -3.74 -26.79 0.16
CA ASP A 358 -4.80 -27.64 -0.42
C ASP A 358 -6.15 -27.32 0.25
N PRO A 359 -7.18 -26.87 -0.49
CA PRO A 359 -8.50 -26.59 0.09
C PRO A 359 -9.15 -27.80 0.80
N GLN A 360 -8.76 -29.04 0.46
CA GLN A 360 -9.25 -30.22 1.14
C GLN A 360 -8.70 -30.35 2.56
N THR A 361 -7.48 -29.86 2.85
CA THR A 361 -6.90 -29.83 4.19
C THR A 361 -7.74 -28.94 5.11
N LEU A 362 -8.11 -27.74 4.64
CA LEU A 362 -9.03 -26.83 5.34
C LEU A 362 -10.40 -27.48 5.59
N VAL A 363 -10.98 -28.13 4.57
CA VAL A 363 -12.26 -28.85 4.71
C VAL A 363 -12.15 -29.92 5.80
N ASP A 364 -11.12 -30.75 5.74
CA ASP A 364 -10.94 -31.87 6.66
C ASP A 364 -10.76 -31.39 8.10
N PHE A 365 -10.01 -30.31 8.31
CA PHE A 365 -9.84 -29.68 9.62
C PHE A 365 -11.14 -29.11 10.16
N ALA A 366 -11.81 -28.22 9.42
CA ALA A 366 -13.00 -27.54 9.91
C ALA A 366 -14.16 -28.53 10.15
N VAL A 367 -14.37 -29.50 9.24
CA VAL A 367 -15.40 -30.54 9.42
C VAL A 367 -15.11 -31.39 10.65
N TRP A 368 -13.86 -31.83 10.81
CA TRP A 368 -13.44 -32.61 11.99
C TRP A 368 -13.62 -31.81 13.28
N GLY A 369 -13.19 -30.55 13.31
CA GLY A 369 -13.24 -29.67 14.47
C GLY A 369 -14.67 -29.41 14.92
N MET A 370 -15.57 -29.04 14.00
CA MET A 370 -16.99 -28.81 14.29
C MET A 370 -17.72 -30.05 14.79
N GLN A 371 -17.35 -31.25 14.29
CA GLN A 371 -17.94 -32.52 14.71
C GLN A 371 -17.40 -33.03 16.05
N THR A 372 -16.12 -32.76 16.34
CA THR A 372 -15.44 -33.19 17.57
C THR A 372 -15.76 -32.27 18.73
N TYR A 373 -15.86 -30.97 18.46
CA TYR A 373 -16.14 -29.91 19.43
C TYR A 373 -17.41 -29.16 19.01
N PRO A 374 -18.60 -29.71 19.28
CA PRO A 374 -19.84 -29.07 18.90
C PRO A 374 -20.11 -27.84 19.78
N ALA A 375 -20.46 -26.70 19.16
CA ALA A 375 -20.70 -25.43 19.85
C ALA A 375 -21.88 -24.67 19.27
N GLU A 376 -22.52 -23.82 20.06
CA GLU A 376 -23.61 -22.96 19.57
C GLU A 376 -23.13 -21.99 18.49
N ARG A 377 -21.85 -21.59 18.52
CA ARG A 377 -21.22 -20.73 17.51
C ARG A 377 -19.83 -21.20 17.11
N TYR A 378 -19.45 -20.91 15.87
CA TYR A 378 -18.15 -21.25 15.32
C TYR A 378 -17.42 -20.01 14.81
N ALA A 379 -16.16 -19.86 15.23
CA ALA A 379 -15.21 -18.99 14.56
C ALA A 379 -14.23 -19.84 13.75
N LEU A 380 -13.95 -19.44 12.51
CA LEU A 380 -12.87 -20.01 11.69
C LEU A 380 -11.87 -18.91 11.38
N ILE A 381 -10.66 -19.01 11.91
CA ILE A 381 -9.58 -18.06 11.68
C ILE A 381 -8.56 -18.70 10.76
N LEU A 382 -8.27 -18.04 9.64
CA LEU A 382 -7.17 -18.38 8.75
C LEU A 382 -6.02 -17.44 9.07
N TRP A 383 -4.90 -18.01 9.51
CA TRP A 383 -3.69 -17.29 9.86
C TRP A 383 -2.62 -17.72 8.87
N ASP A 384 -2.01 -16.75 8.17
CA ASP A 384 -0.84 -16.90 7.31
C ASP A 384 -0.52 -15.57 6.55
N HIS A 385 0.42 -15.58 5.60
CA HIS A 385 0.42 -14.71 4.43
C HIS A 385 -0.95 -14.58 3.75
N GLY A 386 -1.29 -13.34 3.43
CA GLY A 386 -2.41 -12.98 2.56
C GLY A 386 -1.93 -12.23 1.32
N SER A 387 -2.59 -12.48 0.19
CA SER A 387 -2.35 -11.77 -1.07
C SER A 387 -3.67 -11.29 -1.68
N SER A 388 -4.62 -10.93 -0.82
CA SER A 388 -5.91 -10.38 -1.20
C SER A 388 -6.72 -11.30 -2.12
N TRP A 389 -7.21 -10.83 -3.27
CA TRP A 389 -7.92 -11.66 -4.26
C TRP A 389 -7.10 -12.85 -4.79
N ALA A 390 -5.77 -12.86 -4.64
CA ALA A 390 -4.93 -13.95 -5.12
C ALA A 390 -5.01 -15.19 -4.23
N GLY A 391 -5.13 -15.04 -2.91
CA GLY A 391 -5.22 -16.19 -1.98
C GLY A 391 -4.67 -15.93 -0.58
N ILE A 392 -4.63 -17.01 0.19
CA ILE A 392 -4.16 -17.11 1.59
C ILE A 392 -3.65 -18.55 1.86
N ALA A 393 -2.93 -18.78 2.97
CA ALA A 393 -2.47 -20.09 3.46
C ALA A 393 -1.52 -20.74 2.46
N PHE A 394 -0.37 -20.09 2.29
CA PHE A 394 0.71 -20.41 1.39
C PHE A 394 1.75 -21.31 2.08
N ASP A 395 1.82 -22.52 1.57
CA ASP A 395 2.71 -23.58 2.02
C ASP A 395 3.97 -23.61 1.16
N GLU A 396 5.12 -23.28 1.75
CA GLU A 396 6.40 -23.21 1.07
C GLU A 396 6.97 -24.59 0.72
N THR A 397 6.75 -25.63 1.55
CA THR A 397 7.37 -26.94 1.32
C THR A 397 6.64 -27.76 0.26
N ASP A 398 5.39 -27.44 -0.04
CA ASP A 398 4.57 -28.08 -1.08
C ASP A 398 4.46 -27.25 -2.37
N GLY A 399 5.47 -26.42 -2.62
CA GLY A 399 5.71 -25.77 -3.91
C GLY A 399 5.10 -24.37 -4.02
N GLU A 400 5.01 -23.69 -2.87
CA GLU A 400 4.41 -22.37 -2.68
C GLU A 400 2.92 -22.39 -3.06
N ASP A 401 2.23 -23.47 -2.68
CA ASP A 401 0.81 -23.64 -2.97
C ASP A 401 -0.02 -22.87 -1.97
N GLY A 402 -1.12 -22.28 -2.40
CA GLY A 402 -1.98 -21.51 -1.50
C GLY A 402 -3.42 -21.51 -1.98
N ILE A 403 -4.34 -21.29 -1.03
CA ILE A 403 -5.78 -21.34 -1.29
C ILE A 403 -6.22 -20.08 -2.01
N ASN A 404 -6.49 -20.18 -3.32
CA ASN A 404 -7.06 -19.07 -4.09
C ASN A 404 -8.57 -18.88 -3.84
N MET A 405 -9.15 -17.77 -4.29
CA MET A 405 -10.57 -17.46 -4.01
C MET A 405 -11.56 -18.54 -4.50
N PRO A 406 -11.46 -19.10 -5.72
CA PRO A 406 -12.29 -20.25 -6.14
C PRO A 406 -12.17 -21.48 -5.25
N GLU A 407 -10.96 -21.80 -4.79
CA GLU A 407 -10.70 -22.92 -3.89
C GLU A 407 -11.27 -22.68 -2.50
N LEU A 408 -11.12 -21.47 -1.96
CA LEU A 408 -11.71 -21.06 -0.69
C LEU A 408 -13.24 -21.15 -0.72
N ASP A 409 -13.89 -20.64 -1.78
CA ASP A 409 -15.33 -20.80 -1.99
C ASP A 409 -15.75 -22.28 -2.03
N ALA A 410 -14.99 -23.13 -2.73
CA ALA A 410 -15.26 -24.56 -2.80
C ALA A 410 -15.10 -25.25 -1.43
N ALA A 411 -14.06 -24.89 -0.67
CA ALA A 411 -13.79 -25.42 0.66
C ALA A 411 -14.91 -25.04 1.64
N LEU A 412 -15.22 -23.75 1.78
CA LEU A 412 -16.26 -23.25 2.68
C LEU A 412 -17.65 -23.80 2.34
N ARG A 413 -17.97 -23.91 1.05
CA ARG A 413 -19.18 -24.60 0.59
C ARG A 413 -19.23 -26.05 1.06
N THR A 414 -18.13 -26.76 0.94
CA THR A 414 -18.04 -28.18 1.31
C THR A 414 -18.16 -28.35 2.82
N ILE A 415 -17.51 -27.50 3.61
CA ILE A 415 -17.64 -27.47 5.08
C ILE A 415 -19.11 -27.32 5.47
N LYS A 416 -19.79 -26.27 4.99
CA LYS A 416 -21.22 -26.03 5.26
C LYS A 416 -22.11 -27.20 4.83
N GLN A 417 -21.83 -27.84 3.69
CA GLN A 417 -22.59 -29.00 3.22
C GLN A 417 -22.41 -30.24 4.10
N GLN A 418 -21.20 -30.47 4.63
CA GLN A 418 -20.89 -31.66 5.42
C GLN A 418 -21.28 -31.52 6.89
N THR A 419 -21.09 -30.35 7.48
CA THR A 419 -21.43 -30.10 8.90
C THR A 419 -22.90 -29.72 9.05
N GLY A 420 -23.45 -28.98 8.09
CA GLY A 420 -24.76 -28.34 8.20
C GLY A 420 -24.76 -27.10 9.10
N GLU A 421 -23.58 -26.67 9.57
CA GLU A 421 -23.39 -25.49 10.44
C GLU A 421 -23.03 -24.26 9.58
N GLN A 422 -23.41 -23.07 10.06
CA GLN A 422 -22.96 -21.78 9.54
C GLN A 422 -21.73 -21.35 10.34
N ILE A 423 -20.78 -20.66 9.72
CA ILE A 423 -19.67 -20.03 10.45
C ILE A 423 -20.18 -18.68 10.97
N ASP A 424 -20.14 -18.44 12.27
CA ASP A 424 -20.63 -17.17 12.83
C ASP A 424 -19.61 -16.05 12.59
N LEU A 425 -18.31 -16.35 12.72
CA LEU A 425 -17.21 -15.42 12.49
C LEU A 425 -16.13 -16.07 11.63
N ILE A 426 -15.75 -15.44 10.51
CA ILE A 426 -14.55 -15.78 9.76
C ILE A 426 -13.50 -14.68 9.95
N GLY A 427 -12.30 -15.08 10.32
CA GLY A 427 -11.18 -14.19 10.59
C GLY A 427 -10.02 -14.43 9.64
N PHE A 428 -9.33 -13.37 9.30
CA PHE A 428 -8.11 -13.39 8.50
C PHE A 428 -7.03 -12.63 9.26
N ASP A 429 -6.18 -13.37 9.96
CA ASP A 429 -4.95 -12.83 10.54
C ASP A 429 -3.86 -12.94 9.46
N ALA A 430 -4.01 -12.09 8.45
CA ALA A 430 -3.31 -12.17 7.18
C ALA A 430 -3.41 -10.85 6.39
N CYS A 431 -2.33 -10.50 5.68
CA CYS A 431 -2.22 -9.29 4.87
C CYS A 431 -3.35 -9.14 3.83
N LEU A 432 -3.90 -7.93 3.68
CA LEU A 432 -4.75 -7.49 2.55
C LEU A 432 -6.09 -8.24 2.37
N MET A 433 -6.54 -8.99 3.38
CA MET A 433 -7.72 -9.84 3.28
C MET A 433 -9.05 -9.07 3.42
N ALA A 434 -9.04 -7.83 3.92
CA ALA A 434 -10.19 -6.93 3.86
C ALA A 434 -10.32 -6.31 2.46
N GLN A 435 -10.64 -7.16 1.49
CA GLN A 435 -10.97 -6.78 0.13
C GLN A 435 -12.34 -7.31 -0.27
N ILE A 436 -13.07 -6.55 -1.08
CA ILE A 436 -14.44 -6.91 -1.48
C ILE A 436 -14.52 -8.25 -2.24
N ASP A 437 -13.47 -8.63 -2.97
CA ASP A 437 -13.32 -9.92 -3.64
C ASP A 437 -13.32 -11.09 -2.62
N VAL A 438 -12.65 -10.91 -1.49
CA VAL A 438 -12.62 -11.87 -0.37
C VAL A 438 -13.97 -11.89 0.34
N LEU A 439 -14.53 -10.71 0.66
CA LEU A 439 -15.85 -10.58 1.28
C LEU A 439 -16.92 -11.33 0.48
N GLN A 440 -16.94 -11.15 -0.84
CA GLN A 440 -17.86 -11.85 -1.75
C GLN A 440 -17.71 -13.37 -1.68
N THR A 441 -16.47 -13.85 -1.57
CA THR A 441 -16.12 -15.28 -1.55
C THR A 441 -16.65 -15.95 -0.28
N VAL A 442 -16.55 -15.29 0.87
CA VAL A 442 -16.87 -15.91 2.18
C VAL A 442 -18.30 -15.66 2.66
N ALA A 443 -18.95 -14.58 2.21
CA ALA A 443 -20.29 -14.19 2.67
C ALA A 443 -21.38 -15.27 2.60
N PRO A 444 -21.40 -16.21 1.62
CA PRO A 444 -22.40 -17.28 1.61
C PRO A 444 -22.28 -18.29 2.76
N TYR A 445 -21.15 -18.28 3.48
CA TYR A 445 -20.76 -19.32 4.44
C TYR A 445 -20.50 -18.79 5.85
N ALA A 446 -20.32 -17.47 6.00
CA ALA A 446 -20.09 -16.81 7.28
C ALA A 446 -20.98 -15.57 7.51
N ASP A 447 -21.23 -15.20 8.77
CA ASP A 447 -22.08 -14.06 9.14
C ASP A 447 -21.29 -12.77 9.43
N VAL A 448 -20.09 -12.88 9.98
CA VAL A 448 -19.18 -11.76 10.28
C VAL A 448 -17.77 -12.05 9.75
N MET A 449 -17.10 -11.03 9.21
CA MET A 449 -15.70 -11.09 8.77
C MET A 449 -14.84 -10.12 9.56
N VAL A 450 -13.64 -10.52 9.97
CA VAL A 450 -12.59 -9.63 10.51
C VAL A 450 -11.32 -9.78 9.67
N ALA A 451 -10.77 -8.68 9.17
CA ALA A 451 -9.55 -8.69 8.34
C ALA A 451 -8.92 -7.29 8.26
N SER A 452 -7.64 -7.23 7.86
CA SER A 452 -6.93 -5.99 7.53
C SER A 452 -6.97 -5.67 6.04
N ALA A 453 -7.09 -4.38 5.71
CA ALA A 453 -6.98 -3.90 4.33
C ALA A 453 -5.51 -3.66 3.92
N GLU A 454 -4.62 -3.60 4.90
CA GLU A 454 -3.19 -3.33 4.78
C GLU A 454 -2.36 -4.60 5.05
N LEU A 455 -1.04 -4.50 4.95
CA LEU A 455 -0.10 -5.48 5.47
C LEU A 455 -0.30 -5.62 6.98
N GLU A 456 -0.29 -6.86 7.47
CA GLU A 456 -0.30 -7.16 8.90
C GLU A 456 1.15 -7.24 9.41
N PRO A 457 1.45 -6.67 10.59
CA PRO A 457 2.71 -6.90 11.28
C PRO A 457 2.84 -8.37 11.70
N ASN A 458 4.06 -8.83 11.96
CA ASN A 458 4.32 -10.24 12.28
C ASN A 458 3.58 -10.73 13.54
N GLU A 459 3.40 -9.86 14.54
CA GLU A 459 2.67 -10.15 15.78
C GLU A 459 1.17 -10.38 15.59
N GLY A 460 0.62 -10.13 14.39
CA GLY A 460 -0.77 -10.45 14.05
C GLY A 460 -1.81 -9.87 15.02
N TRP A 461 -2.77 -10.70 15.42
CA TRP A 461 -3.80 -10.30 16.38
C TRP A 461 -3.33 -10.46 17.82
N ALA A 462 -3.83 -9.61 18.73
CA ALA A 462 -3.58 -9.75 20.17
C ALA A 462 -4.36 -10.94 20.78
N TRP A 463 -3.92 -12.17 20.50
CA TRP A 463 -4.63 -13.43 20.73
C TRP A 463 -5.02 -13.61 22.18
N ASP A 464 -4.09 -13.35 23.08
CA ASP A 464 -4.33 -13.51 24.52
C ASP A 464 -5.41 -12.53 25.04
N LEU A 465 -5.45 -11.29 24.54
CA LEU A 465 -6.35 -10.23 24.99
C LEU A 465 -7.80 -10.52 24.58
N TRP A 466 -8.03 -10.83 23.31
CA TRP A 466 -9.39 -11.01 22.80
C TRP A 466 -9.98 -12.35 23.25
N LEU A 467 -9.17 -13.42 23.28
CA LEU A 467 -9.61 -14.72 23.78
C LEU A 467 -9.97 -14.65 25.27
N ARG A 468 -9.20 -13.92 26.10
CA ARG A 468 -9.56 -13.69 27.52
C ARG A 468 -10.92 -13.02 27.65
N ARG A 469 -11.18 -11.97 26.85
CA ARG A 469 -12.48 -11.26 26.86
C ARG A 469 -13.64 -12.17 26.44
N LEU A 470 -13.42 -13.06 25.47
CA LEU A 470 -14.40 -14.06 25.08
C LEU A 470 -14.63 -15.12 26.17
N VAL A 471 -13.58 -15.66 26.78
CA VAL A 471 -13.68 -16.66 27.85
C VAL A 471 -14.37 -16.10 29.09
N ASP A 472 -14.16 -14.83 29.41
CA ASP A 472 -14.80 -14.14 30.54
C ASP A 472 -16.30 -13.89 30.32
N ASP A 473 -16.74 -13.73 29.07
CA ASP A 473 -18.16 -13.62 28.68
C ASP A 473 -18.46 -14.40 27.39
N PRO A 474 -18.66 -15.73 27.49
CA PRO A 474 -18.76 -16.62 26.32
C PRO A 474 -20.11 -16.55 25.60
N GLN A 475 -21.13 -15.87 26.16
CA GLN A 475 -22.47 -15.84 25.57
C GLN A 475 -22.63 -14.80 24.45
N GLN A 476 -21.59 -13.99 24.23
CA GLN A 476 -21.53 -12.95 23.21
C GLN A 476 -21.77 -13.49 21.80
N ASP A 477 -22.34 -12.64 20.94
CA ASP A 477 -22.52 -12.94 19.52
C ASP A 477 -21.27 -12.60 18.70
N ALA A 478 -21.23 -13.05 17.44
CA ALA A 478 -20.08 -12.85 16.56
C ALA A 478 -19.75 -11.38 16.32
N ALA A 479 -20.74 -10.50 16.26
CA ALA A 479 -20.50 -9.07 16.06
C ALA A 479 -19.77 -8.47 17.26
N SER A 480 -20.16 -8.85 18.47
CA SER A 480 -19.52 -8.42 19.71
C SER A 480 -18.10 -8.98 19.84
N VAL A 481 -17.88 -10.24 19.45
CA VAL A 481 -16.53 -10.84 19.41
C VAL A 481 -15.64 -10.15 18.37
N ALA A 482 -16.18 -9.83 17.19
CA ALA A 482 -15.46 -9.10 16.15
C ALA A 482 -15.08 -7.67 16.58
N GLU A 483 -15.97 -6.96 17.28
CA GLU A 483 -15.65 -5.66 17.89
C GLU A 483 -14.54 -5.80 18.92
N ILE A 484 -14.57 -6.85 19.76
CA ILE A 484 -13.51 -7.14 20.72
C ILE A 484 -12.16 -7.33 20.04
N ILE A 485 -12.09 -8.12 18.96
CA ILE A 485 -10.85 -8.39 18.22
C ILE A 485 -10.26 -7.06 17.70
N VAL A 486 -11.08 -6.21 17.07
CA VAL A 486 -10.65 -4.89 16.56
C VAL A 486 -10.22 -3.96 17.70
N ASP A 487 -10.94 -3.94 18.81
CA ASP A 487 -10.61 -3.12 19.97
C ASP A 487 -9.30 -3.55 20.64
N THR A 488 -9.03 -4.85 20.79
CA THR A 488 -7.77 -5.34 21.38
C THR A 488 -6.60 -5.13 20.44
N TYR A 489 -6.81 -5.26 19.13
CA TYR A 489 -5.80 -4.93 18.12
C TYR A 489 -5.41 -3.45 18.21
N ARG A 490 -6.40 -2.54 18.31
CA ARG A 490 -6.14 -1.12 18.61
C ARG A 490 -5.30 -0.97 19.87
N GLU A 491 -5.74 -1.57 20.99
CA GLU A 491 -5.05 -1.42 22.27
C GLU A 491 -3.58 -1.87 22.21
N PHE A 492 -3.28 -2.90 21.42
CA PHE A 492 -1.94 -3.42 21.22
C PHE A 492 -1.07 -2.46 20.38
N TYR A 493 -1.52 -2.09 19.19
CA TYR A 493 -0.72 -1.28 18.26
C TYR A 493 -0.71 0.22 18.57
N GLU A 494 -1.75 0.77 19.22
CA GLU A 494 -1.75 2.15 19.72
C GLU A 494 -0.71 2.32 20.84
N ALA A 495 -0.44 1.28 21.64
CA ALA A 495 0.63 1.32 22.63
C ALA A 495 2.04 1.35 22.00
N GLY A 496 2.18 0.78 20.80
CA GLY A 496 3.40 0.80 19.99
C GLY A 496 3.57 2.04 19.11
N ASP A 497 2.54 2.89 19.01
CA ASP A 497 2.47 4.04 18.09
C ASP A 497 2.71 3.63 16.63
N ASP A 498 2.17 2.47 16.21
CA ASP A 498 2.29 2.03 14.81
C ASP A 498 1.25 2.73 13.92
N PRO A 499 1.69 3.60 12.99
CA PRO A 499 0.77 4.35 12.14
C PRO A 499 0.33 3.60 10.86
N THR A 500 0.86 2.40 10.60
CA THR A 500 0.70 1.66 9.33
C THR A 500 -0.43 0.64 9.32
N VAL A 501 -0.96 0.27 10.48
CA VAL A 501 -1.89 -0.85 10.63
C VAL A 501 -3.35 -0.51 10.32
N THR A 502 -4.14 -1.53 9.98
CA THR A 502 -5.61 -1.43 9.86
C THR A 502 -6.26 -2.71 10.32
N LEU A 503 -7.42 -2.66 10.98
CA LEU A 503 -8.25 -3.85 11.19
C LEU A 503 -9.73 -3.48 11.18
N SER A 504 -10.57 -4.30 10.56
CA SER A 504 -11.99 -3.99 10.41
C SER A 504 -12.87 -5.23 10.46
N ALA A 505 -14.07 -5.04 11.00
CA ALA A 505 -15.10 -6.05 11.11
C ALA A 505 -16.34 -5.68 10.27
N PHE A 506 -16.87 -6.64 9.49
CA PHE A 506 -18.02 -6.43 8.61
C PHE A 506 -19.11 -7.50 8.81
N ASP A 507 -20.37 -7.06 8.79
CA ASP A 507 -21.58 -7.88 8.72
C ASP A 507 -21.76 -8.42 7.29
N LEU A 508 -21.47 -9.70 7.10
CA LEU A 508 -21.56 -10.38 5.81
C LEU A 508 -22.99 -10.63 5.36
N THR A 509 -23.98 -10.54 6.26
CA THR A 509 -25.40 -10.64 5.89
C THR A 509 -25.86 -9.46 5.01
N ARG A 510 -25.05 -8.40 4.94
CA ARG A 510 -25.25 -7.22 4.08
C ARG A 510 -24.48 -7.27 2.76
N SER A 511 -23.73 -8.34 2.49
CA SER A 511 -22.94 -8.51 1.26
C SER A 511 -23.74 -8.32 -0.02
N ASP A 512 -24.97 -8.84 -0.10
CA ASP A 512 -25.86 -8.67 -1.26
C ASP A 512 -26.15 -7.19 -1.57
N ASP A 513 -26.36 -6.36 -0.53
CA ASP A 513 -26.57 -4.92 -0.69
C ASP A 513 -25.29 -4.23 -1.16
N ILE A 514 -24.14 -4.56 -0.55
CA ILE A 514 -22.82 -4.05 -0.95
C ILE A 514 -22.55 -4.37 -2.43
N LEU A 515 -22.70 -5.63 -2.86
CA LEU A 515 -22.45 -6.06 -4.24
C LEU A 515 -23.43 -5.41 -5.22
N GLN A 516 -24.69 -5.23 -4.83
CA GLN A 516 -25.66 -4.50 -5.65
C GLN A 516 -25.24 -3.03 -5.82
N LYS A 517 -24.78 -2.36 -4.75
CA LYS A 517 -24.33 -0.96 -4.82
C LYS A 517 -23.02 -0.82 -5.58
N LEU A 518 -22.10 -1.76 -5.44
CA LEU A 518 -20.89 -1.80 -6.26
C LEU A 518 -21.25 -1.93 -7.74
N ASN A 519 -22.10 -2.90 -8.10
CA ASN A 519 -22.50 -3.07 -9.50
C ASN A 519 -23.22 -1.82 -10.06
N ALA A 520 -24.08 -1.18 -9.26
CA ALA A 520 -24.73 0.07 -9.65
C ALA A 520 -23.73 1.22 -9.85
N LEU A 521 -22.70 1.31 -9.00
CA LEU A 521 -21.62 2.27 -9.15
C LEU A 521 -20.77 1.97 -10.39
N SER A 522 -20.38 0.72 -10.62
CA SER A 522 -19.67 0.26 -11.81
C SER A 522 -20.42 0.59 -13.10
N ASP A 523 -21.70 0.24 -13.17
CA ASP A 523 -22.58 0.53 -14.32
C ASP A 523 -22.67 2.04 -14.57
N ALA A 524 -22.82 2.83 -13.51
CA ALA A 524 -22.92 4.27 -13.60
C ALA A 524 -21.60 4.91 -14.06
N MET A 525 -20.45 4.47 -13.55
CA MET A 525 -19.14 4.96 -13.97
C MET A 525 -18.83 4.56 -15.42
N LEU A 526 -19.17 3.33 -15.81
CA LEU A 526 -19.05 2.86 -17.18
C LEU A 526 -19.88 3.72 -18.15
N ALA A 527 -21.14 4.00 -17.82
CA ALA A 527 -21.99 4.89 -18.60
C ALA A 527 -21.54 6.37 -18.56
N GLY A 528 -20.96 6.80 -17.43
CA GLY A 528 -20.49 8.15 -17.16
C GLY A 528 -19.08 8.46 -17.65
N MET A 529 -18.40 7.51 -18.30
CA MET A 529 -16.99 7.63 -18.69
C MET A 529 -16.69 8.84 -19.60
N GLY A 530 -17.67 9.39 -20.31
CA GLY A 530 -17.47 10.61 -21.11
C GLY A 530 -17.46 11.91 -20.31
N ASP A 531 -18.26 11.98 -19.24
CA ASP A 531 -18.57 13.25 -18.54
C ASP A 531 -18.05 13.30 -17.10
N SER A 532 -17.72 12.15 -16.50
CA SER A 532 -17.22 12.05 -15.12
C SER A 532 -15.83 11.41 -15.01
N TYR A 533 -15.15 11.20 -16.15
CA TYR A 533 -13.80 10.60 -16.19
C TYR A 533 -12.82 11.31 -15.24
N THR A 534 -12.71 12.63 -15.34
CA THR A 534 -11.77 13.41 -14.53
C THR A 534 -12.03 13.21 -13.04
N ALA A 535 -13.28 13.27 -12.60
CA ALA A 535 -13.63 13.04 -11.19
C ALA A 535 -13.27 11.62 -10.71
N ILE A 536 -13.51 10.60 -11.56
CA ILE A 536 -13.17 9.21 -11.26
C ILE A 536 -11.64 9.01 -11.19
N ALA A 537 -10.91 9.58 -12.15
CA ALA A 537 -9.46 9.43 -12.25
C ALA A 537 -8.74 10.21 -11.14
N GLU A 538 -9.21 11.42 -10.81
CA GLU A 538 -8.73 12.17 -9.63
C GLU A 538 -9.04 11.42 -8.34
N ALA A 539 -10.26 10.90 -8.18
CA ALA A 539 -10.61 10.09 -7.01
C ALA A 539 -9.68 8.90 -6.87
N ARG A 540 -9.37 8.20 -7.97
CA ARG A 540 -8.41 7.10 -7.97
C ARG A 540 -6.98 7.55 -7.66
N SER A 541 -6.56 8.76 -8.03
CA SER A 541 -5.20 9.24 -7.72
C SER A 541 -5.01 9.71 -6.26
N TYR A 542 -6.09 10.14 -5.60
CA TYR A 542 -6.04 10.68 -4.23
C TYR A 542 -6.67 9.77 -3.17
N VAL A 543 -7.19 8.62 -3.58
CA VAL A 543 -7.73 7.61 -2.66
C VAL A 543 -6.63 7.09 -1.74
N ASP A 544 -7.05 6.72 -0.54
CA ASP A 544 -6.21 5.96 0.37
C ASP A 544 -5.89 4.60 -0.27
N ALA A 545 -4.62 4.22 -0.21
CA ALA A 545 -4.12 3.04 -0.88
C ALA A 545 -3.30 2.22 0.10
N TYR A 546 -3.39 0.92 -0.06
CA TYR A 546 -2.74 -0.05 0.81
C TYR A 546 -1.50 -0.63 0.13
N SER A 547 -0.63 -1.22 0.94
CA SER A 547 0.63 -1.84 0.58
C SER A 547 1.52 -0.88 -0.22
N GLN A 548 1.74 0.36 0.26
CA GLN A 548 2.43 1.41 -0.52
C GLN A 548 3.97 1.52 -0.37
N PRO A 549 4.78 0.55 0.08
CA PRO A 549 6.20 0.83 0.27
C PRO A 549 6.98 0.94 -1.05
N ARG A 550 6.34 0.65 -2.20
CA ARG A 550 6.81 1.07 -3.53
C ARG A 550 5.82 2.05 -4.16
N PRO A 551 6.27 3.27 -4.51
CA PRO A 551 5.43 4.20 -5.24
C PRO A 551 5.02 3.57 -6.59
N GLU A 552 3.73 3.62 -6.88
CA GLU A 552 3.11 3.32 -8.20
C GLU A 552 2.82 1.85 -8.54
N GLU A 553 3.19 0.85 -7.72
CA GLU A 553 3.05 -0.58 -8.08
C GLU A 553 1.78 -1.26 -7.55
N PHE A 554 1.07 -0.67 -6.57
CA PHE A 554 -0.01 -1.36 -5.87
C PHE A 554 -1.42 -0.86 -6.22
N SER A 555 -2.36 -1.80 -6.21
CA SER A 555 -3.69 -1.66 -6.80
C SER A 555 -4.84 -1.75 -5.78
N ALA A 556 -4.55 -2.10 -4.53
CA ALA A 556 -5.54 -2.11 -3.46
C ALA A 556 -5.81 -0.66 -3.00
N VAL A 557 -7.04 -0.20 -3.18
CA VAL A 557 -7.48 1.14 -2.76
C VAL A 557 -8.71 1.06 -1.90
N ASP A 558 -8.87 2.00 -0.98
CA ASP A 558 -10.04 2.05 -0.11
C ASP A 558 -11.31 2.38 -0.91
N LEU A 559 -12.29 1.48 -0.87
CA LEU A 559 -13.50 1.56 -1.69
C LEU A 559 -14.45 2.67 -1.22
N GLY A 560 -14.60 2.85 0.10
CA GLY A 560 -15.49 3.88 0.65
C GLY A 560 -14.96 5.29 0.42
N HIS A 561 -13.66 5.49 0.65
CA HIS A 561 -12.95 6.72 0.36
C HIS A 561 -12.94 7.02 -1.13
N PHE A 562 -12.71 6.03 -2.00
CA PHE A 562 -12.84 6.21 -3.44
C PHE A 562 -14.24 6.73 -3.81
N ALA A 563 -15.29 6.07 -3.30
CA ALA A 563 -16.66 6.47 -3.58
C ALA A 563 -16.99 7.88 -3.05
N ARG A 564 -16.48 8.25 -1.87
CA ARG A 564 -16.57 9.61 -1.32
C ARG A 564 -15.87 10.63 -2.24
N LEU A 565 -14.63 10.34 -2.66
CA LEU A 565 -13.86 11.22 -3.54
C LEU A 565 -14.52 11.40 -4.90
N VAL A 566 -15.12 10.37 -5.50
CA VAL A 566 -15.84 10.51 -6.78
C VAL A 566 -16.90 11.62 -6.69
N VAL A 567 -17.58 11.74 -5.54
CA VAL A 567 -18.55 12.80 -5.28
C VAL A 567 -17.87 14.15 -5.05
N GLU A 568 -16.85 14.20 -4.19
CA GLU A 568 -16.12 15.42 -3.82
C GLU A 568 -15.39 16.04 -5.03
N ARG A 569 -14.90 15.22 -5.97
CA ARG A 569 -14.27 15.64 -7.23
C ARG A 569 -15.27 16.05 -8.32
N GLY A 570 -16.56 16.10 -7.99
CA GLY A 570 -17.57 16.71 -8.85
C GLY A 570 -18.11 15.80 -9.96
N ALA A 571 -18.13 14.47 -9.76
CA ALA A 571 -18.83 13.58 -10.68
C ALA A 571 -20.29 14.00 -10.87
N ARG A 572 -20.84 13.74 -12.07
CA ARG A 572 -22.23 14.11 -12.39
C ARG A 572 -23.20 13.30 -11.52
N PRO A 573 -24.40 13.82 -11.22
CA PRO A 573 -25.37 13.12 -10.36
C PRO A 573 -25.62 11.63 -10.69
N PRO A 574 -25.68 11.21 -11.97
CA PRO A 574 -25.84 9.79 -12.31
C PRO A 574 -24.71 8.87 -11.78
N VAL A 575 -23.50 9.40 -11.57
CA VAL A 575 -22.35 8.69 -10.98
C VAL A 575 -22.24 8.97 -9.48
N ALA A 576 -22.44 10.23 -9.08
CA ALA A 576 -22.31 10.65 -7.69
C ALA A 576 -23.33 9.99 -6.75
N GLU A 577 -24.57 9.75 -7.18
CA GLU A 577 -25.59 9.12 -6.32
C GLU A 577 -25.28 7.63 -6.04
N PRO A 578 -24.93 6.78 -7.03
CA PRO A 578 -24.41 5.44 -6.75
C PRO A 578 -23.15 5.43 -5.88
N ALA A 579 -22.26 6.42 -6.03
CA ALA A 579 -21.05 6.53 -5.22
C ALA A 579 -21.40 6.81 -3.73
N ARG A 580 -22.33 7.75 -3.47
CA ARG A 580 -22.85 7.96 -2.10
C ARG A 580 -23.46 6.68 -1.53
N ALA A 581 -24.29 6.00 -2.32
CA ALA A 581 -24.96 4.78 -1.90
C ALA A 581 -23.98 3.63 -1.59
N MET A 582 -22.88 3.52 -2.34
CA MET A 582 -21.81 2.56 -2.06
C MET A 582 -21.12 2.85 -0.72
N ASN A 583 -20.74 4.10 -0.49
CA ASN A 583 -20.11 4.51 0.76
C ASN A 583 -21.04 4.29 1.98
N GLU A 584 -22.34 4.59 1.82
CA GLU A 584 -23.35 4.32 2.84
C GLU A 584 -23.54 2.83 3.12
N ALA A 585 -23.52 1.98 2.08
CA ALA A 585 -23.65 0.53 2.25
C ALA A 585 -22.48 -0.07 3.04
N LEU A 586 -21.23 0.35 2.76
CA LEU A 586 -20.06 -0.06 3.53
C LEU A 586 -20.17 0.39 4.99
N ALA A 587 -20.51 1.67 5.22
CA ALA A 587 -20.67 2.20 6.57
C ALA A 587 -21.77 1.48 7.38
N GLN A 588 -22.83 1.00 6.72
CA GLN A 588 -23.89 0.23 7.38
C GLN A 588 -23.53 -1.23 7.64
N ALA A 589 -22.60 -1.81 6.88
CA ALA A 589 -22.12 -3.16 7.08
C ALA A 589 -20.95 -3.24 8.07
N ARG A 590 -20.22 -2.15 8.28
CA ARG A 590 -19.09 -2.11 9.20
C ARG A 590 -19.56 -2.19 10.65
N ILE A 591 -19.07 -3.19 11.36
CA ILE A 591 -19.31 -3.43 12.79
C ILE A 591 -18.32 -2.61 13.60
N ALA A 592 -17.03 -2.74 13.29
CA ALA A 592 -15.93 -2.06 13.95
C ALA A 592 -14.82 -1.75 12.95
N GLU A 593 -14.02 -0.73 13.24
CA GLU A 593 -12.89 -0.30 12.42
C GLU A 593 -11.86 0.37 13.31
N TRP A 594 -10.60 0.08 13.07
CA TRP A 594 -9.51 0.90 13.55
C TRP A 594 -8.37 0.95 12.52
N ASN A 595 -7.67 2.09 12.48
CA ASN A 595 -6.57 2.33 11.58
C ASN A 595 -5.52 3.22 12.26
N GLY A 596 -4.26 3.00 11.90
CA GLY A 596 -3.15 3.87 12.26
C GLY A 596 -3.19 5.21 11.51
N GLY A 597 -2.42 6.18 11.99
CA GLY A 597 -2.46 7.57 11.51
C GLY A 597 -2.20 7.76 10.01
N PHE A 598 -1.60 6.79 9.31
CA PHE A 598 -1.42 6.87 7.85
C PHE A 598 -2.66 6.50 7.06
N HIS A 599 -3.63 5.83 7.68
CA HIS A 599 -4.85 5.36 7.05
C HIS A 599 -6.09 6.10 7.59
N ASN A 600 -5.94 7.39 7.96
CA ASN A 600 -7.02 8.26 8.46
C ASN A 600 -8.25 8.36 7.54
N ASN A 601 -8.10 8.04 6.25
CA ASN A 601 -9.22 8.04 5.29
C ASN A 601 -9.74 6.64 4.98
N SER A 602 -9.16 5.59 5.57
CA SER A 602 -9.62 4.22 5.44
C SER A 602 -11.07 4.10 5.89
N THR A 603 -11.78 3.21 5.23
CA THR A 603 -13.12 2.76 5.58
C THR A 603 -13.14 1.28 5.91
N GLY A 604 -11.96 0.64 5.90
CA GLY A 604 -11.73 -0.75 6.28
C GLY A 604 -11.91 -1.77 5.15
N MET A 605 -12.25 -1.33 3.93
CA MET A 605 -12.55 -2.24 2.82
C MET A 605 -11.87 -1.78 1.54
N SER A 606 -10.92 -2.59 1.06
CA SER A 606 -10.23 -2.35 -0.19
C SER A 606 -10.98 -2.90 -1.41
N ILE A 607 -10.62 -2.39 -2.59
CA ILE A 607 -10.96 -2.95 -3.90
C ILE A 607 -9.71 -2.96 -4.79
N PHE A 608 -9.58 -3.98 -5.64
CA PHE A 608 -8.55 -4.00 -6.67
C PHE A 608 -8.88 -3.00 -7.78
N PHE A 609 -8.17 -1.88 -7.80
CA PHE A 609 -8.26 -0.84 -8.80
C PHE A 609 -6.85 -0.38 -9.21
N PRO A 610 -6.18 -1.03 -10.17
CA PRO A 610 -4.90 -0.53 -10.70
C PRO A 610 -5.06 0.84 -11.37
N GLN A 611 -4.22 1.81 -10.99
CA GLN A 611 -4.24 3.16 -11.57
C GLN A 611 -3.97 3.14 -13.09
N TYR A 612 -3.10 2.23 -13.55
CA TYR A 612 -2.69 2.15 -14.94
C TYR A 612 -2.85 0.74 -15.51
N ALA A 613 -3.17 0.66 -16.81
CA ALA A 613 -3.42 -0.59 -17.52
C ALA A 613 -2.28 -1.62 -17.41
N GLN A 614 -1.03 -1.16 -17.30
CA GLN A 614 0.13 -2.06 -17.19
C GLN A 614 0.17 -2.86 -15.87
N PHE A 615 -0.56 -2.40 -14.85
CA PHE A 615 -0.68 -3.05 -13.55
C PHE A 615 -2.00 -3.83 -13.43
N TYR A 616 -2.75 -3.97 -14.52
CA TYR A 616 -3.94 -4.78 -14.56
C TYR A 616 -3.61 -6.17 -15.14
N PRO A 617 -3.39 -7.20 -14.30
CA PRO A 617 -3.02 -8.52 -14.79
C PRO A 617 -4.23 -9.23 -15.39
N GLU A 618 -4.03 -9.92 -16.52
CA GLU A 618 -5.10 -10.66 -17.20
C GLU A 618 -5.72 -11.76 -16.31
N ILE A 619 -4.97 -12.27 -15.32
CA ILE A 619 -5.41 -13.34 -14.42
C ILE A 619 -6.51 -12.88 -13.45
N TYR A 620 -6.59 -11.58 -13.11
CA TYR A 620 -7.60 -11.08 -12.17
C TYR A 620 -9.03 -11.43 -12.61
N GLY A 621 -9.32 -11.31 -13.92
CA GLY A 621 -10.63 -11.66 -14.47
C GLY A 621 -10.98 -13.16 -14.39
N GLN A 622 -9.99 -14.03 -14.16
CA GLN A 622 -10.16 -15.47 -14.02
C GLN A 622 -10.17 -15.92 -12.56
N ALA A 623 -9.30 -15.34 -11.75
CA ALA A 623 -9.08 -15.71 -10.35
C ALA A 623 -10.06 -15.04 -9.39
N SER A 624 -10.49 -13.80 -9.66
CA SER A 624 -11.46 -13.11 -8.80
C SER A 624 -12.92 -13.41 -9.22
N PRO A 625 -13.84 -13.60 -8.26
CA PRO A 625 -15.28 -13.67 -8.53
C PRO A 625 -15.91 -12.31 -8.89
N LEU A 626 -15.27 -11.20 -8.55
CA LEU A 626 -15.86 -9.85 -8.65
C LEU A 626 -16.11 -9.42 -10.10
N PRO A 627 -15.17 -9.57 -11.06
CA PRO A 627 -15.40 -9.25 -12.47
C PRO A 627 -16.42 -10.15 -13.15
N GLN A 628 -16.71 -11.32 -12.57
CA GLN A 628 -17.64 -12.29 -13.15
C GLN A 628 -19.09 -12.02 -12.76
N GLN A 629 -19.30 -11.32 -11.64
CA GLN A 629 -20.63 -11.10 -11.04
C GLN A 629 -21.04 -9.62 -11.04
N THR A 630 -20.10 -8.71 -11.30
CA THR A 630 -20.35 -7.26 -11.39
C THR A 630 -19.77 -6.69 -12.68
N SER A 631 -20.19 -5.49 -13.06
CA SER A 631 -19.59 -4.73 -14.15
C SER A 631 -18.27 -4.04 -13.78
N TRP A 632 -17.65 -4.38 -12.63
CA TRP A 632 -16.38 -3.82 -12.21
C TRP A 632 -15.26 -4.07 -13.24
N GLY A 633 -15.16 -5.30 -13.77
CA GLY A 633 -14.18 -5.63 -14.81
C GLY A 633 -14.37 -4.83 -16.11
N ASP A 634 -15.63 -4.68 -16.55
CA ASP A 634 -15.97 -3.87 -17.72
C ASP A 634 -15.64 -2.38 -17.49
N PHE A 635 -15.91 -1.88 -16.29
CA PHE A 635 -15.52 -0.54 -15.87
C PHE A 635 -14.00 -0.35 -15.89
N LEU A 636 -13.21 -1.27 -15.32
CA LEU A 636 -11.75 -1.17 -15.32
C LEU A 636 -11.19 -1.11 -16.74
N ALA A 637 -11.66 -1.99 -17.62
CA ALA A 637 -11.26 -2.00 -19.04
C ALA A 637 -11.62 -0.68 -19.74
N ALA A 638 -12.81 -0.13 -19.47
CA ALA A 638 -13.26 1.14 -20.03
C ALA A 638 -12.49 2.33 -19.46
N PHE A 639 -12.20 2.34 -18.15
CA PHE A 639 -11.41 3.37 -17.48
C PHE A 639 -10.01 3.45 -18.10
N HIS A 640 -9.30 2.32 -18.20
CA HIS A 640 -7.97 2.28 -18.82
C HIS A 640 -7.98 2.61 -20.31
N THR A 641 -9.06 2.31 -21.03
CA THR A 641 -9.20 2.70 -22.45
C THR A 641 -9.42 4.20 -22.59
N ALA A 642 -10.39 4.77 -21.85
CA ALA A 642 -10.69 6.20 -21.84
C ALA A 642 -9.47 7.02 -21.41
N ASN A 643 -8.66 6.45 -20.52
CA ASN A 643 -7.41 7.01 -20.06
C ASN A 643 -6.45 7.40 -21.20
N THR A 644 -6.36 6.55 -22.23
CA THR A 644 -5.50 6.79 -23.40
C THR A 644 -6.06 7.86 -24.36
N GLY A 645 -7.32 8.26 -24.21
CA GLY A 645 -8.03 9.16 -25.13
C GLY A 645 -7.96 10.65 -24.77
N LEU A 646 -7.38 11.02 -23.61
CA LEU A 646 -7.30 12.41 -23.17
C LEU A 646 -6.39 13.24 -24.10
N GLN A 647 -6.87 14.40 -24.58
CA GLN A 647 -6.18 15.15 -25.65
C GLN A 647 -5.07 16.11 -25.18
N ALA A 648 -5.08 16.57 -23.93
CA ALA A 648 -4.08 17.49 -23.39
C ALA A 648 -3.45 16.90 -22.12
N ALA A 649 -2.12 16.81 -22.09
CA ALA A 649 -1.36 16.40 -20.90
C ALA A 649 -1.14 17.62 -19.99
N ALA A 650 -0.98 17.36 -18.70
CA ALA A 650 -0.43 18.38 -17.81
C ALA A 650 1.03 18.66 -18.18
N GLU A 651 1.44 19.92 -18.13
CA GLU A 651 2.75 20.37 -18.56
C GLU A 651 3.49 21.10 -17.43
N ILE A 652 4.81 20.99 -17.43
CA ILE A 652 5.70 21.87 -16.67
C ILE A 652 6.48 22.75 -17.65
N THR A 653 6.47 24.06 -17.42
CA THR A 653 7.15 25.07 -18.23
C THR A 653 7.93 26.05 -17.38
N ASP A 654 8.70 26.93 -18.03
CA ASP A 654 9.37 28.08 -17.39
C ASP A 654 10.28 27.70 -16.22
N LEU A 655 11.00 26.58 -16.36
CA LEU A 655 11.98 26.15 -15.36
C LEU A 655 13.10 27.20 -15.24
N GLN A 656 13.36 27.65 -14.02
CA GLN A 656 14.39 28.63 -13.70
C GLN A 656 15.18 28.19 -12.47
N LEU A 657 16.48 28.43 -12.51
CA LEU A 657 17.39 28.19 -11.38
C LEU A 657 17.97 29.52 -10.89
N SER A 658 18.06 29.70 -9.58
CA SER A 658 18.74 30.88 -9.01
C SER A 658 20.26 30.88 -9.25
N SER A 659 20.85 29.69 -9.46
CA SER A 659 22.25 29.46 -9.85
C SER A 659 22.38 28.06 -10.46
N THR A 660 23.36 27.85 -11.34
CA THR A 660 23.69 26.53 -11.89
C THR A 660 24.75 25.80 -11.05
N THR A 661 25.28 26.43 -10.01
CA THR A 661 26.22 25.81 -9.06
C THR A 661 25.56 25.71 -7.69
N VAL A 662 25.58 24.50 -7.13
CA VAL A 662 24.94 24.14 -5.85
C VAL A 662 26.00 23.60 -4.89
N SER A 663 25.87 23.94 -3.62
CA SER A 663 26.57 23.24 -2.54
C SER A 663 25.75 23.29 -1.25
N VAL A 664 26.11 22.47 -0.26
CA VAL A 664 25.51 22.49 1.09
C VAL A 664 25.48 23.91 1.68
N ASN A 665 26.50 24.73 1.40
CA ASN A 665 26.62 26.08 1.93
C ASN A 665 26.05 27.17 1.01
N SER A 666 25.53 26.79 -0.15
CA SER A 666 24.98 27.70 -1.16
C SER A 666 23.87 26.96 -1.93
N PRO A 667 22.70 26.76 -1.30
CA PRO A 667 21.55 26.16 -1.95
C PRO A 667 21.02 27.05 -3.06
N ILE A 668 20.29 26.43 -4.00
CA ILE A 668 19.61 27.12 -5.10
C ILE A 668 18.11 26.99 -4.96
N ASN A 669 17.37 27.89 -5.60
CA ASN A 669 15.94 27.71 -5.83
C ASN A 669 15.74 27.08 -7.20
N VAL A 670 14.90 26.05 -7.26
CA VAL A 670 14.40 25.43 -8.48
C VAL A 670 12.95 25.87 -8.62
N GLU A 671 12.64 26.65 -9.66
CA GLU A 671 11.31 27.21 -9.90
C GLU A 671 10.74 26.71 -11.23
N GLY A 672 9.47 26.32 -11.26
CA GLY A 672 8.81 25.84 -12.49
C GLY A 672 7.31 26.09 -12.45
N THR A 673 6.66 26.21 -13.60
CA THR A 673 5.21 26.45 -13.66
C THR A 673 4.49 25.21 -14.18
N VAL A 674 3.67 24.59 -13.34
CA VAL A 674 2.78 23.50 -13.75
C VAL A 674 1.47 24.07 -14.30
N SER A 675 0.94 23.45 -15.34
CA SER A 675 -0.32 23.86 -15.99
C SER A 675 -1.10 22.65 -16.51
N GLY A 676 -2.42 22.80 -16.58
CA GLY A 676 -3.35 21.75 -17.00
C GLY A 676 -4.32 21.35 -15.88
N ASN A 677 -5.43 20.71 -16.26
CA ASN A 677 -6.55 20.41 -15.36
C ASN A 677 -6.64 18.93 -14.95
N ASN A 678 -5.66 18.11 -15.36
CA ASN A 678 -5.67 16.66 -15.18
C ASN A 678 -4.43 16.20 -14.40
N ILE A 679 -3.88 17.02 -13.50
CA ILE A 679 -2.64 16.68 -12.79
C ILE A 679 -2.96 15.67 -11.68
N ALA A 680 -2.26 14.54 -11.65
CA ALA A 680 -2.29 13.62 -10.52
C ALA A 680 -1.22 14.00 -9.50
N TYR A 681 0.04 13.93 -9.94
CA TYR A 681 1.20 14.14 -9.10
C TYR A 681 2.19 15.10 -9.78
N VAL A 682 2.86 15.90 -8.97
CA VAL A 682 4.03 16.64 -9.40
C VAL A 682 5.18 16.22 -8.49
N PHE A 683 6.34 16.00 -9.07
CA PHE A 683 7.54 15.59 -8.37
C PHE A 683 8.63 16.62 -8.59
N PHE A 684 9.32 16.98 -7.53
CA PHE A 684 10.68 17.50 -7.63
C PHE A 684 11.63 16.31 -7.81
N PHE A 685 12.69 16.48 -8.61
CA PHE A 685 13.77 15.51 -8.65
C PHE A 685 15.15 16.15 -8.87
N ALA A 686 16.17 15.43 -8.42
CA ALA A 686 17.56 15.66 -8.77
C ALA A 686 18.24 14.32 -9.05
N GLY A 687 19.24 14.30 -9.94
CA GLY A 687 19.93 13.06 -10.26
C GLY A 687 21.05 13.21 -11.28
N ILE A 688 21.66 12.07 -11.61
CA ILE A 688 22.77 11.97 -12.55
C ILE A 688 22.20 11.60 -13.93
N PRO A 689 22.33 12.45 -14.96
CA PRO A 689 21.87 12.10 -16.29
C PRO A 689 22.74 10.99 -16.89
N ASN A 690 22.12 10.08 -17.63
CA ASN A 690 22.86 9.11 -18.43
C ASN A 690 23.57 9.79 -19.62
N ARG A 691 24.50 9.08 -20.28
CA ARG A 691 25.39 9.67 -21.30
C ARG A 691 24.67 10.30 -22.49
N ASP A 692 23.55 9.73 -22.90
CA ASP A 692 22.74 10.23 -24.03
C ASP A 692 21.59 11.14 -23.58
N ARG A 693 21.50 11.42 -22.27
CA ARG A 693 20.44 12.22 -21.61
C ARG A 693 19.02 11.71 -21.88
N SER A 694 18.88 10.43 -22.20
CA SER A 694 17.57 9.75 -22.29
C SER A 694 17.01 9.34 -20.94
N GLY A 695 17.79 9.44 -19.86
CA GLY A 695 17.36 9.05 -18.53
C GLY A 695 18.20 9.65 -17.41
N VAL A 696 17.73 9.46 -16.18
CA VAL A 696 18.32 10.00 -14.96
C VAL A 696 18.36 8.91 -13.88
N LEU A 697 19.49 8.79 -13.19
CA LEU A 697 19.61 8.06 -11.93
C LEU A 697 19.29 9.02 -10.79
N LEU A 698 18.23 8.75 -10.04
CA LEU A 698 17.72 9.68 -9.03
C LEU A 698 18.61 9.68 -7.78
N THR A 699 18.92 10.88 -7.28
CA THR A 699 19.53 11.11 -5.96
C THR A 699 18.56 11.76 -4.99
N SER A 700 17.50 12.40 -5.51
CA SER A 700 16.41 12.96 -4.72
C SER A 700 15.13 12.91 -5.54
N ILE A 701 14.02 12.58 -4.88
CA ILE A 701 12.68 12.69 -5.43
C ILE A 701 11.74 13.04 -4.29
N ASP A 702 10.80 13.94 -4.52
CA ASP A 702 9.77 14.26 -3.55
C ASP A 702 8.49 14.73 -4.23
N PHE A 703 7.36 14.56 -3.56
CA PHE A 703 6.09 15.09 -4.04
C PHE A 703 6.04 16.61 -3.85
N MET A 704 5.60 17.28 -4.89
CA MET A 704 5.08 18.64 -4.81
C MET A 704 3.57 18.56 -4.67
N TYR A 705 3.03 19.44 -3.85
CA TYR A 705 1.61 19.47 -3.55
C TYR A 705 0.98 20.75 -4.11
N PRO A 706 -0.32 20.70 -4.45
CA PRO A 706 -1.06 21.90 -4.77
C PRO A 706 -1.00 22.91 -3.60
N PRO A 707 -1.01 24.22 -3.88
CA PRO A 707 -1.09 25.23 -2.83
C PRO A 707 -2.28 24.98 -1.89
N GLY A 708 -2.06 25.18 -0.59
CA GLY A 708 -3.06 24.92 0.45
C GLY A 708 -3.19 23.44 0.86
N SER A 709 -2.28 22.58 0.44
CA SER A 709 -2.21 21.19 0.94
C SER A 709 -1.67 21.14 2.37
N THR A 710 -2.25 20.30 3.22
CA THR A 710 -1.75 20.03 4.58
C THR A 710 -1.32 18.56 4.67
N PRO A 711 -0.13 18.26 5.23
CA PRO A 711 0.27 16.88 5.53
C PRO A 711 -0.81 16.15 6.34
N GLY A 712 -1.13 14.91 5.96
CA GLY A 712 -2.11 14.07 6.67
C GLY A 712 -3.59 14.42 6.43
N SER A 713 -3.89 15.39 5.55
CA SER A 713 -5.26 15.84 5.26
C SER A 713 -5.72 15.50 3.82
N SER A 714 -6.98 15.83 3.49
CA SER A 714 -7.47 15.73 2.11
C SER A 714 -6.72 16.71 1.20
N ILE A 715 -6.10 16.19 0.15
CA ILE A 715 -5.29 17.00 -0.76
C ILE A 715 -6.21 17.72 -1.76
N PRO A 716 -6.18 19.06 -1.84
CA PRO A 716 -6.97 19.80 -2.81
C PRO A 716 -6.61 19.39 -4.25
N PRO A 717 -7.52 19.53 -5.23
CA PRO A 717 -7.13 19.32 -6.62
C PRO A 717 -6.14 20.40 -7.05
N TRP A 718 -5.37 20.15 -8.10
CA TRP A 718 -4.58 21.19 -8.76
C TRP A 718 -5.52 22.22 -9.42
N THR A 719 -5.91 23.25 -8.66
CA THR A 719 -6.80 24.31 -9.14
C THR A 719 -6.00 25.48 -9.73
N GLY A 720 -6.30 25.85 -10.98
CA GLY A 720 -5.71 27.01 -11.64
C GLY A 720 -5.18 26.68 -13.03
N THR A 721 -5.19 27.64 -13.95
CA THR A 721 -4.63 27.42 -15.29
C THR A 721 -3.11 27.23 -15.25
N ARG A 722 -2.43 27.80 -14.24
CA ARG A 722 -0.98 27.77 -14.04
C ARG A 722 -0.65 27.96 -12.55
N THR A 723 0.24 27.12 -12.02
CA THR A 723 0.74 27.19 -10.63
C THR A 723 2.26 27.19 -10.66
N THR A 724 2.89 28.19 -10.05
CA THR A 724 4.36 28.26 -9.95
C THR A 724 4.83 27.56 -8.68
N LEU A 725 5.69 26.57 -8.87
CA LEU A 725 6.34 25.77 -7.86
C LEU A 725 7.73 26.32 -7.60
N ARG A 726 8.18 26.29 -6.35
CA ARG A 726 9.56 26.60 -5.96
C ARG A 726 9.99 25.62 -4.88
N ILE A 727 11.20 25.10 -4.99
CA ILE A 727 11.81 24.27 -3.96
C ILE A 727 13.29 24.62 -3.81
N PRO A 728 13.80 24.80 -2.58
CA PRO A 728 15.23 24.93 -2.35
C PRO A 728 15.92 23.57 -2.52
N TYR A 729 17.06 23.55 -3.21
CA TYR A 729 17.93 22.38 -3.33
C TYR A 729 19.36 22.73 -2.93
N ASP A 730 19.89 22.00 -1.96
CA ASP A 730 21.18 22.26 -1.32
C ASP A 730 22.29 21.31 -1.76
N GLY A 731 22.03 20.44 -2.75
CA GLY A 731 23.02 19.48 -3.23
C GLY A 731 23.29 18.36 -2.22
N THR A 732 22.30 18.00 -1.41
CA THR A 732 22.37 16.86 -0.47
C THR A 732 21.41 15.75 -0.89
N GLN A 733 21.67 14.54 -0.38
CA GLN A 733 20.85 13.34 -0.58
C GLN A 733 20.69 12.61 0.75
N TRP A 734 19.86 11.56 0.78
CA TRP A 734 19.71 10.70 1.95
C TRP A 734 20.78 9.61 1.99
N GLY A 735 21.21 9.25 3.19
CA GLY A 735 22.10 8.14 3.45
C GLY A 735 21.57 7.26 4.58
N LEU A 736 21.57 5.95 4.38
CA LEU A 736 21.20 4.94 5.37
C LEU A 736 22.43 4.60 6.21
N THR A 737 22.30 4.65 7.53
CA THR A 737 23.39 4.43 8.48
C THR A 737 23.05 3.35 9.50
N ASN A 738 24.06 2.56 9.85
CA ASN A 738 24.02 1.61 10.98
C ASN A 738 24.74 2.18 12.23
N GLY A 739 25.05 3.48 12.23
CA GLY A 739 25.82 4.16 13.27
C GLY A 739 27.34 4.15 13.08
N GLN A 740 27.88 3.27 12.22
CA GLN A 740 29.30 3.19 11.89
C GLN A 740 29.58 3.56 10.43
N ASP A 741 28.84 2.95 9.53
CA ASP A 741 28.91 3.14 8.09
C ASP A 741 27.66 3.86 7.59
N THR A 742 27.78 4.57 6.48
CA THR A 742 26.65 5.22 5.82
C THR A 742 26.75 5.01 4.33
N ILE A 743 25.66 4.53 3.73
CA ILE A 743 25.53 4.33 2.28
C ILE A 743 24.52 5.33 1.69
N PRO A 744 24.74 5.86 0.47
CA PRO A 744 23.73 6.65 -0.22
C PRO A 744 22.48 5.83 -0.53
N VAL A 745 21.30 6.41 -0.33
CA VAL A 745 20.01 5.79 -0.65
C VAL A 745 19.05 6.78 -1.29
N LEU A 746 18.10 6.27 -2.08
CA LEU A 746 16.95 7.05 -2.52
C LEU A 746 15.82 6.86 -1.50
N LEU A 747 15.69 7.79 -0.58
CA LEU A 747 14.49 7.89 0.26
C LEU A 747 13.45 8.68 -0.54
N GLY A 748 12.46 7.97 -1.09
CA GLY A 748 11.38 8.55 -1.90
C GLY A 748 10.04 8.48 -1.16
N PRO A 749 9.09 9.39 -1.45
CA PRO A 749 7.80 9.36 -0.80
C PRO A 749 7.03 8.10 -1.24
N ALA A 750 6.54 7.34 -0.27
CA ALA A 750 5.84 6.07 -0.48
C ALA A 750 4.35 6.32 -0.76
N LYS A 751 3.73 7.24 -0.03
CA LYS A 751 2.28 7.52 -0.10
C LYS A 751 1.99 9.02 -0.18
N TYR A 752 1.28 9.41 -1.24
CA TYR A 752 0.92 10.80 -1.48
C TYR A 752 0.03 11.35 -0.36
N GLY A 753 0.37 12.51 0.20
CA GLY A 753 -0.38 13.14 1.31
C GLY A 753 0.11 12.80 2.71
N THR A 754 1.10 11.93 2.83
CA THR A 754 1.59 11.44 4.12
C THR A 754 3.07 11.74 4.30
N ALA A 755 3.55 11.60 5.52
CA ALA A 755 4.97 11.63 5.84
C ALA A 755 5.66 10.26 5.63
N LEU A 756 5.05 9.35 4.87
CA LEU A 756 5.57 8.00 4.61
C LEU A 756 6.56 8.00 3.46
N TYR A 757 7.77 7.51 3.71
CA TYR A 757 8.85 7.39 2.73
C TYR A 757 9.39 5.97 2.74
N GLY A 758 9.94 5.54 1.59
CA GLY A 758 10.50 4.21 1.40
C GLY A 758 11.95 4.29 0.92
N VAL A 759 12.76 3.33 1.37
CA VAL A 759 14.03 2.97 0.73
C VAL A 759 13.90 1.56 0.17
N GLU A 760 13.94 1.45 -1.15
CA GLU A 760 13.90 0.17 -1.86
C GLU A 760 15.29 -0.49 -1.86
N GLY A 761 15.33 -1.81 -1.73
CA GLY A 761 16.58 -2.55 -1.72
C GLY A 761 16.44 -4.06 -1.87
N ILE A 762 17.56 -4.74 -1.66
CA ILE A 762 17.65 -6.18 -1.52
C ILE A 762 18.15 -6.46 -0.10
N TYR A 763 17.30 -7.10 0.69
CA TYR A 763 17.68 -7.65 1.98
C TYR A 763 18.34 -9.01 1.74
N THR A 764 19.54 -9.21 2.28
CA THR A 764 20.25 -10.49 2.19
C THR A 764 20.45 -11.06 3.58
N ARG A 765 19.78 -12.19 3.84
CA ARG A 765 19.86 -12.89 5.13
C ARG A 765 21.15 -13.71 5.20
N GLN A 766 21.79 -13.72 6.36
CA GLN A 766 23.00 -14.48 6.65
C GLN A 766 22.71 -15.58 7.67
N PRO A 767 23.35 -16.76 7.55
CA PRO A 767 24.37 -17.13 6.56
C PRO A 767 23.79 -17.71 5.24
N SER A 768 22.47 -17.75 5.06
CA SER A 768 21.82 -18.41 3.90
C SER A 768 22.18 -17.76 2.56
N ASN A 769 22.48 -16.45 2.54
CA ASN A 769 22.58 -15.60 1.35
C ASN A 769 21.28 -15.56 0.53
N GLU A 770 20.16 -15.80 1.18
CA GLU A 770 18.84 -15.57 0.59
C GLU A 770 18.67 -14.07 0.29
N GLN A 771 18.17 -13.74 -0.90
CA GLN A 771 17.96 -12.37 -1.35
C GLN A 771 16.47 -12.09 -1.49
N ILE A 772 15.97 -11.16 -0.68
CA ILE A 772 14.57 -10.75 -0.63
C ILE A 772 14.50 -9.31 -1.12
N ALA A 773 13.65 -9.01 -2.11
CA ALA A 773 13.41 -7.62 -2.46
C ALA A 773 12.69 -6.97 -1.27
N ALA A 774 13.21 -5.86 -0.76
CA ALA A 774 12.72 -5.27 0.48
C ALA A 774 12.50 -3.77 0.34
N ALA A 775 11.67 -3.23 1.23
CA ALA A 775 11.48 -1.81 1.38
C ALA A 775 11.54 -1.45 2.87
N LEU A 776 12.44 -0.53 3.23
CA LEU A 776 12.47 0.07 4.57
C LEU A 776 11.50 1.23 4.56
N VAL A 777 10.56 1.24 5.49
CA VAL A 777 9.50 2.24 5.59
C VAL A 777 9.84 3.22 6.69
N PHE A 778 9.78 4.52 6.38
CA PHE A 778 10.12 5.61 7.30
C PHE A 778 8.97 6.61 7.43
N THR A 779 8.80 7.18 8.62
CA THR A 779 8.02 8.42 8.82
C THR A 779 8.94 9.62 8.81
N VAL A 780 8.47 10.79 8.35
CA VAL A 780 9.25 12.04 8.31
C VAL A 780 8.46 13.22 8.88
N GLU A 781 8.02 13.14 10.14
CA GLU A 781 7.09 14.14 10.74
C GLU A 781 7.77 15.39 11.34
N SER A 782 9.10 15.41 11.45
CA SER A 782 9.85 16.54 12.02
C SER A 782 11.24 16.75 11.38
N GLY A 783 11.40 16.29 10.13
CA GLY A 783 12.66 16.38 9.37
C GLY A 783 13.71 15.32 9.74
N ALA A 784 13.48 14.52 10.78
CA ALA A 784 14.31 13.37 11.13
C ALA A 784 13.52 12.07 10.85
N PRO A 785 13.86 11.32 9.79
CA PRO A 785 13.10 10.13 9.49
C PRO A 785 13.27 9.04 10.55
N GLN A 786 12.17 8.39 10.94
CA GLN A 786 12.16 7.24 11.85
C GLN A 786 11.81 5.99 11.07
N LEU A 787 12.59 4.93 11.24
CA LEU A 787 12.25 3.62 10.67
C LEU A 787 11.01 3.10 11.39
N VAL A 788 9.99 2.74 10.63
CA VAL A 788 8.78 2.08 11.13
C VAL A 788 8.97 0.58 11.07
N THR A 789 9.15 0.07 9.86
CA THR A 789 9.19 -1.37 9.58
C THR A 789 10.00 -1.65 8.31
N ILE A 790 10.29 -2.93 8.06
CA ILE A 790 10.96 -3.44 6.88
C ILE A 790 10.06 -4.51 6.27
N TYR A 791 9.54 -4.29 5.06
CA TYR A 791 8.75 -5.30 4.37
C TYR A 791 9.56 -6.02 3.29
N GLY A 792 9.42 -7.35 3.25
CA GLY A 792 9.89 -8.25 2.21
C GLY A 792 8.84 -8.47 1.13
N PHE A 793 9.30 -8.65 -0.11
CA PHE A 793 8.49 -8.88 -1.30
C PHE A 793 9.15 -9.99 -2.15
N PRO A 794 8.89 -11.27 -1.85
CA PRO A 794 9.44 -12.37 -2.62
C PRO A 794 9.01 -12.28 -4.10
N LYS A 795 9.99 -12.42 -5.01
CA LYS A 795 9.83 -12.13 -6.47
C LYS A 795 9.73 -13.38 -7.36
N ASN A 796 9.85 -14.58 -6.80
CA ASN A 796 9.96 -15.82 -7.58
C ASN A 796 8.72 -16.72 -7.52
N GLN A 797 7.62 -16.22 -6.95
CA GLN A 797 6.42 -17.03 -6.73
C GLN A 797 5.60 -17.15 -8.03
N LYS A 798 4.91 -18.29 -8.20
CA LYS A 798 4.01 -18.53 -9.35
C LYS A 798 2.76 -17.62 -9.31
N GLN A 799 2.54 -16.93 -8.19
CA GLN A 799 1.38 -16.10 -7.85
C GLN A 799 1.83 -14.65 -7.52
N GLU A 800 0.89 -13.76 -7.21
CA GLU A 800 1.19 -12.40 -6.70
C GLU A 800 2.06 -12.49 -5.44
N SER A 801 2.89 -11.47 -5.18
CA SER A 801 3.81 -11.48 -4.04
C SER A 801 3.08 -11.68 -2.70
N GLN A 802 3.69 -12.45 -1.80
CA GLN A 802 3.32 -12.62 -0.39
C GLN A 802 4.18 -11.67 0.48
N PRO A 803 3.71 -10.45 0.75
CA PRO A 803 4.47 -9.51 1.56
C PRO A 803 4.50 -9.93 3.03
N PHE A 804 5.63 -9.68 3.69
CA PHE A 804 5.85 -10.02 5.09
C PHE A 804 6.81 -9.06 5.77
N GLU A 805 6.73 -8.92 7.09
CA GLU A 805 7.65 -8.09 7.85
C GLU A 805 8.98 -8.82 8.11
N ILE A 806 10.08 -8.10 7.92
CA ILE A 806 11.43 -8.61 8.13
C ILE A 806 11.94 -8.06 9.46
N SER A 807 12.11 -8.96 10.43
CA SER A 807 12.88 -8.69 11.64
C SER A 807 14.40 -8.73 11.35
N PRO A 808 15.12 -7.59 11.40
CA PRO A 808 16.49 -7.54 10.93
C PRO A 808 17.49 -8.17 11.90
N THR A 809 18.33 -9.10 11.45
CA THR A 809 19.34 -9.75 12.32
C THR A 809 20.74 -9.14 12.12
N PRO A 810 21.52 -8.91 13.19
CA PRO A 810 22.91 -8.46 13.07
C PRO A 810 23.77 -9.42 12.23
N GLY A 811 24.40 -8.89 11.19
CA GLY A 811 25.17 -9.66 10.21
C GLY A 811 24.49 -9.75 8.84
N ASP A 812 23.16 -9.59 8.78
CA ASP A 812 22.43 -9.44 7.53
C ASP A 812 22.86 -8.18 6.79
N THR A 813 22.53 -8.09 5.51
CA THR A 813 22.92 -6.93 4.70
C THR A 813 21.76 -6.37 3.92
N PHE A 814 21.76 -5.05 3.72
CA PHE A 814 20.82 -4.36 2.86
C PHE A 814 21.57 -3.66 1.72
N THR A 815 21.29 -4.05 0.48
CA THR A 815 21.80 -3.39 -0.73
C THR A 815 20.75 -2.43 -1.25
N ALA A 816 21.06 -1.13 -1.27
CA ALA A 816 20.10 -0.12 -1.73
C ALA A 816 19.85 -0.26 -3.24
N MET A 817 18.60 -0.12 -3.68
CA MET A 817 18.24 -0.06 -5.10
C MET A 817 17.89 1.38 -5.45
N ILE A 818 18.70 1.99 -6.31
CA ILE A 818 18.52 3.38 -6.73
C ILE A 818 17.70 3.43 -8.00
N ARG A 819 16.57 4.16 -7.94
CA ARG A 819 15.64 4.29 -9.06
C ARG A 819 16.24 5.13 -10.19
N THR A 820 15.99 4.68 -11.41
CA THR A 820 16.28 5.39 -12.65
C THR A 820 14.98 5.65 -13.39
N TYR A 821 14.92 6.74 -14.15
CA TYR A 821 13.86 6.96 -15.13
C TYR A 821 14.47 7.08 -16.52
N THR A 822 13.95 6.31 -17.47
CA THR A 822 14.36 6.37 -18.87
C THR A 822 13.17 6.72 -19.75
N VAL A 823 13.34 7.69 -20.64
CA VAL A 823 12.31 8.08 -21.61
C VAL A 823 12.38 7.11 -22.80
N LYS A 824 11.32 6.34 -23.02
CA LYS A 824 11.16 5.44 -24.16
C LYS A 824 9.90 5.80 -24.94
N GLY A 825 10.08 6.53 -26.04
CA GLY A 825 8.95 7.03 -26.83
C GLY A 825 8.16 8.07 -26.03
N ASP A 826 6.90 7.76 -25.75
CA ASP A 826 5.97 8.55 -24.95
C ASP A 826 5.78 8.01 -23.53
N ARG A 827 6.69 7.15 -23.06
CA ARG A 827 6.65 6.51 -21.73
C ARG A 827 7.89 6.85 -20.91
N LEU A 828 7.68 7.01 -19.61
CA LEU A 828 8.72 7.08 -18.61
C LEU A 828 8.80 5.69 -17.99
N GLU A 829 9.88 4.97 -18.26
CA GLU A 829 10.08 3.64 -17.71
C GLU A 829 10.95 3.75 -16.45
N PRO A 830 10.42 3.36 -15.28
CA PRO A 830 11.25 3.18 -14.10
C PRO A 830 12.18 1.99 -14.31
N GLY A 831 13.40 2.11 -13.80
CA GLY A 831 14.36 1.02 -13.67
C GLY A 831 15.11 1.16 -12.35
N PHE A 832 15.95 0.19 -12.02
CA PHE A 832 16.74 0.22 -10.78
C PHE A 832 18.20 -0.15 -11.05
N VAL A 833 19.09 0.43 -10.25
CA VAL A 833 20.51 0.11 -10.23
C VAL A 833 20.89 -0.25 -8.79
N GLU A 834 21.64 -1.33 -8.62
CA GLU A 834 22.23 -1.68 -7.32
C GLU A 834 23.19 -0.59 -6.87
N GLY A 835 22.92 -0.04 -5.68
CA GLY A 835 23.77 0.88 -4.97
C GLY A 835 24.73 0.16 -4.02
N ASP A 836 25.16 0.88 -2.99
CA ASP A 836 26.05 0.32 -1.98
C ASP A 836 25.30 -0.60 -1.00
N THR A 837 26.06 -1.47 -0.33
CA THR A 837 25.54 -2.44 0.63
C THR A 837 25.93 -2.05 2.06
N LEU A 838 24.97 -2.07 2.97
CA LEU A 838 25.16 -1.83 4.40
C LEU A 838 24.98 -3.14 5.16
N THR A 839 25.91 -3.43 6.07
CA THR A 839 25.75 -4.55 7.03
C THR A 839 24.94 -4.08 8.23
N ILE A 840 23.90 -4.84 8.57
CA ILE A 840 23.04 -4.62 9.72
C ILE A 840 23.82 -4.97 10.98
N GLY A 841 23.85 -4.03 11.92
CA GLY A 841 24.49 -4.21 13.23
C GLY A 841 23.45 -4.27 14.34
N ASN A 842 23.91 -4.10 15.58
CA ASN A 842 23.02 -4.07 16.76
C ASN A 842 22.32 -2.71 16.96
N GLN A 843 22.67 -1.69 16.16
CA GLN A 843 22.02 -0.39 16.21
C GLN A 843 20.93 -0.35 15.15
N SER A 844 19.76 0.20 15.50
CA SER A 844 18.67 0.42 14.55
C SER A 844 19.16 1.24 13.36
N LEU A 845 18.68 0.87 12.17
CA LEU A 845 18.96 1.63 10.96
C LEU A 845 18.32 3.02 11.08
N ALA A 846 19.06 4.03 10.65
CA ALA A 846 18.57 5.40 10.58
C ALA A 846 18.93 5.98 9.22
N VAL A 847 18.24 7.05 8.82
CA VAL A 847 18.63 7.82 7.64
C VAL A 847 19.02 9.24 8.05
N GLN A 848 20.01 9.78 7.35
CA GLN A 848 20.54 11.12 7.60
C GLN A 848 20.84 11.82 6.27
N ARG A 849 20.88 13.15 6.27
CA ARG A 849 21.33 13.91 5.10
C ARG A 849 22.84 13.81 4.97
N ILE A 850 23.30 13.55 3.75
CA ILE A 850 24.71 13.53 3.38
C ILE A 850 24.96 14.40 2.14
N PRO A 851 26.14 15.02 2.00
CA PRO A 851 26.48 15.74 0.78
C PRO A 851 26.48 14.80 -0.43
N VAL A 852 25.90 15.23 -1.54
CA VAL A 852 26.06 14.55 -2.82
C VAL A 852 27.51 14.74 -3.31
N ALA A 853 28.07 13.74 -3.99
CA ALA A 853 29.41 13.84 -4.55
C ALA A 853 29.51 14.97 -5.58
N SER A 854 30.58 15.79 -5.53
CA SER A 854 30.77 16.88 -6.50
C SER A 854 30.81 16.35 -7.94
N GLY A 855 30.12 17.03 -8.86
CA GLY A 855 30.01 16.60 -10.25
C GLY A 855 28.87 17.28 -11.01
N ASP A 856 28.57 16.75 -12.19
CA ASP A 856 27.50 17.22 -13.06
C ASP A 856 26.20 16.45 -12.79
N TYR A 857 25.11 17.18 -12.54
CA TYR A 857 23.79 16.65 -12.21
C TYR A 857 22.72 17.39 -13.01
N VAL A 858 21.49 16.89 -12.93
CA VAL A 858 20.28 17.59 -13.38
C VAL A 858 19.32 17.75 -12.22
N THR A 859 18.51 18.80 -12.27
CA THR A 859 17.38 18.99 -11.35
C THR A 859 16.20 19.64 -12.05
N GLY A 860 14.99 19.35 -11.59
CA GLY A 860 13.78 19.91 -12.16
C GLY A 860 12.51 19.27 -11.61
N PHE A 861 11.47 19.29 -12.43
CA PHE A 861 10.15 18.76 -12.07
C PHE A 861 9.65 17.76 -13.10
N LEU A 862 8.93 16.77 -12.60
CA LEU A 862 8.18 15.77 -13.36
C LEU A 862 6.70 15.90 -12.99
N VAL A 863 5.84 16.11 -13.96
CA VAL A 863 4.39 16.15 -13.79
C VAL A 863 3.83 14.85 -14.35
N ARG A 864 3.00 14.17 -13.57
CA ARG A 864 2.20 13.04 -14.01
C ARG A 864 0.73 13.44 -13.99
N ASP A 865 0.06 13.23 -15.11
CA ASP A 865 -1.38 13.47 -15.19
C ASP A 865 -2.17 12.26 -14.67
N ILE A 866 -3.48 12.41 -14.47
CA ILE A 866 -4.40 11.34 -14.05
C ILE A 866 -4.44 10.18 -15.05
N ALA A 867 -3.83 10.36 -16.22
CA ALA A 867 -3.66 9.32 -17.22
C ALA A 867 -2.36 8.55 -17.19
N GLY A 868 -1.43 8.92 -16.32
CA GLY A 868 -0.11 8.33 -16.28
C GLY A 868 0.79 8.81 -17.39
N ARG A 869 0.35 9.78 -18.21
CA ARG A 869 1.24 10.51 -19.09
C ARG A 869 2.05 11.46 -18.22
N PHE A 870 3.21 11.81 -18.72
CA PHE A 870 4.14 12.64 -17.99
C PHE A 870 4.69 13.76 -18.86
N SER A 871 5.03 14.86 -18.21
CA SER A 871 5.79 15.97 -18.76
C SER A 871 6.91 16.30 -17.78
N TYR A 872 8.07 16.69 -18.26
CA TYR A 872 9.18 17.06 -17.39
C TYR A 872 9.96 18.24 -17.96
N GLN A 873 10.61 19.00 -17.08
CA GLN A 873 11.62 19.99 -17.40
C GLN A 873 12.76 19.79 -16.41
N TYR A 874 14.00 19.91 -16.88
CA TYR A 874 15.18 19.88 -16.03
C TYR A 874 16.25 20.81 -16.60
N GLU A 875 17.15 21.26 -15.72
CA GLU A 875 18.33 22.04 -16.07
C GLU A 875 19.59 21.35 -15.56
N ASP A 876 20.71 21.59 -16.24
CA ASP A 876 22.03 21.11 -15.80
C ASP A 876 22.51 21.95 -14.60
N ILE A 877 23.04 21.27 -13.58
CA ILE A 877 23.69 21.88 -12.43
C ILE A 877 25.05 21.24 -12.16
N THR A 878 25.95 22.00 -11.57
CA THR A 878 27.21 21.49 -11.02
C THR A 878 27.12 21.53 -9.50
N ILE A 879 27.26 20.36 -8.87
CA ILE A 879 27.37 20.26 -7.41
C ILE A 879 28.85 20.37 -7.02
N ASP A 880 29.19 21.30 -6.13
CA ASP A 880 30.53 21.43 -5.55
C ASP A 880 30.49 21.38 -4.01
N ASN A 881 30.53 20.16 -3.48
CA ASN A 881 30.63 19.89 -2.05
C ASN A 881 32.08 19.63 -1.58
N SER A 882 33.10 20.04 -2.35
CA SER A 882 34.51 19.73 -2.05
C SER A 882 35.04 20.33 -0.73
N GLY A 883 34.30 21.29 -0.15
CA GLY A 883 34.56 21.88 1.16
C GLY A 883 33.46 21.66 2.20
N ALA A 884 32.45 20.83 1.92
CA ALA A 884 31.38 20.52 2.87
C ALA A 884 31.90 19.56 3.96
N GLY A 885 31.60 19.85 5.23
CA GLY A 885 31.82 18.90 6.32
C GLY A 885 30.81 17.74 6.25
N ALA A 886 31.05 16.67 7.01
CA ALA A 886 30.11 15.54 7.10
C ALA A 886 28.75 15.93 7.74
N ASN A 887 28.70 17.05 8.47
CA ASN A 887 27.49 17.54 9.11
C ASN A 887 26.71 18.45 8.16
N VAL A 888 25.68 17.89 7.53
CA VAL A 888 24.61 18.64 6.88
C VAL A 888 23.55 18.95 7.95
N PRO A 889 23.10 20.21 8.11
CA PRO A 889 21.98 20.52 9.00
C PRO A 889 20.74 19.70 8.62
N PRO A 890 19.83 19.39 9.57
CA PRO A 890 18.51 18.86 9.22
C PRO A 890 17.85 19.80 8.20
N PRO A 891 17.09 19.29 7.23
CA PRO A 891 16.39 20.15 6.29
C PRO A 891 15.54 21.16 7.07
N ALA A 892 15.54 22.42 6.63
CA ALA A 892 14.49 23.34 7.06
C ALA A 892 13.15 22.69 6.66
N GLN A 893 12.20 22.62 7.59
CA GLN A 893 10.85 22.15 7.29
C GLN A 893 10.30 22.99 6.14
N THR A 894 10.33 22.44 4.93
CA THR A 894 9.57 22.98 3.82
C THR A 894 8.36 22.09 3.75
N SER A 895 7.22 22.62 4.19
CA SER A 895 5.94 21.96 3.94
C SER A 895 5.85 21.74 2.42
N PRO A 896 5.67 20.51 1.96
CA PRO A 896 5.47 20.25 0.55
C PRO A 896 4.26 21.08 0.06
N GLY A 897 4.46 21.98 -0.90
CA GLY A 897 3.41 22.85 -1.43
C GLY A 897 3.53 24.36 -1.16
N ALA A 898 4.57 24.83 -0.46
CA ALA A 898 4.79 26.25 -0.26
C ALA A 898 4.84 27.03 -1.58
N GLN A 899 4.10 28.13 -1.66
CA GLN A 899 4.07 28.97 -2.85
C GLN A 899 5.46 29.54 -3.17
N ALA A 900 5.77 29.74 -4.45
CA ALA A 900 7.01 30.37 -4.85
C ALA A 900 7.16 31.78 -4.26
N GLY A 901 8.22 31.98 -3.47
CA GLY A 901 8.46 33.23 -2.74
C GLY A 901 7.84 33.28 -1.35
N TYR A 902 7.37 32.15 -0.81
CA TYR A 902 6.80 32.01 0.52
C TYR A 902 7.54 30.92 1.31
N GLN A 903 7.50 31.04 2.64
CA GLN A 903 7.97 30.07 3.62
C GLN A 903 6.82 29.77 4.60
N SER A 904 6.83 28.58 5.21
CA SER A 904 5.76 28.14 6.12
C SER A 904 6.12 28.43 7.57
N TYR A 905 5.14 28.84 8.37
CA TYR A 905 5.17 28.85 9.83
C TYR A 905 4.18 27.81 10.33
N ASP A 906 4.65 26.83 11.09
CA ASP A 906 3.83 25.78 11.69
C ASP A 906 4.02 25.80 13.22
N ASN A 907 2.92 25.88 13.96
CA ASN A 907 2.92 25.85 15.42
C ASN A 907 1.81 24.92 15.94
N GLN A 908 2.15 23.64 16.05
CA GLN A 908 1.34 22.56 16.63
C GLN A 908 0.80 22.91 18.02
N GLY A 909 1.54 23.68 18.84
CA GLY A 909 1.08 24.09 20.18
C GLY A 909 -0.08 25.08 20.15
N LEU A 910 -0.21 25.83 19.06
CA LEU A 910 -1.27 26.82 18.83
C LEU A 910 -2.30 26.34 17.79
N GLY A 911 -2.11 25.13 17.26
CA GLY A 911 -3.02 24.46 16.33
C GLY A 911 -3.22 25.23 15.02
N PHE A 912 -2.19 25.90 14.49
CA PHE A 912 -2.28 26.52 13.16
C PHE A 912 -0.96 26.49 12.39
N SER A 913 -1.08 26.55 11.06
CA SER A 913 0.02 26.82 10.13
C SER A 913 -0.36 27.91 9.13
N ILE A 914 0.62 28.62 8.59
CA ILE A 914 0.42 29.73 7.64
C ILE A 914 1.68 29.96 6.78
N GLU A 915 1.51 30.23 5.49
CA GLU A 915 2.58 30.62 4.59
C GLU A 915 2.72 32.15 4.51
N TYR A 916 3.95 32.65 4.48
CA TYR A 916 4.25 34.07 4.38
C TYR A 916 5.48 34.32 3.49
N PRO A 917 5.62 35.52 2.88
CA PRO A 917 6.71 35.77 1.94
C PRO A 917 8.11 35.50 2.53
N ASP A 918 9.03 34.99 1.72
CA ASP A 918 10.40 34.68 2.14
C ASP A 918 11.24 35.93 2.48
N ASP A 919 10.81 37.09 1.97
CA ASP A 919 11.36 38.41 2.29
C ASP A 919 10.72 39.05 3.53
N TRP A 920 9.75 38.38 4.17
CA TRP A 920 9.08 38.83 5.39
C TRP A 920 9.68 38.19 6.64
N GLU A 921 9.57 38.89 7.77
CA GLU A 921 10.05 38.43 9.08
C GLU A 921 8.88 38.03 9.99
N THR A 922 9.15 37.11 10.92
CA THR A 922 8.19 36.65 11.94
C THR A 922 8.54 37.15 13.32
N PHE A 923 7.53 37.60 14.07
CA PHE A 923 7.68 37.99 15.47
C PHE A 923 6.57 37.40 16.33
N ASP A 924 6.95 36.46 17.19
CA ASP A 924 6.08 35.93 18.25
C ASP A 924 6.23 36.80 19.51
N THR A 925 5.11 37.32 20.00
CA THR A 925 5.06 38.18 21.19
C THR A 925 5.20 37.40 22.51
N GLY A 926 5.08 36.07 22.48
CA GLY A 926 5.03 35.19 23.64
C GLY A 926 3.69 35.20 24.38
N ASN A 927 2.65 35.81 23.82
CA ASN A 927 1.26 35.76 24.31
C ASN A 927 0.32 35.18 23.25
N ASP A 928 0.78 34.17 22.51
CA ASP A 928 0.01 33.51 21.45
C ASP A 928 -0.48 34.47 20.35
N GLN A 929 0.27 35.56 20.15
CA GLN A 929 0.09 36.52 19.06
C GLN A 929 1.36 36.57 18.21
N ILE A 930 1.20 36.22 16.93
CA ILE A 930 2.27 36.06 15.95
C ILE A 930 2.08 37.10 14.83
N TYR A 931 3.16 37.77 14.44
CA TYR A 931 3.19 38.73 13.33
C TYR A 931 4.05 38.20 12.19
N PHE A 932 3.56 38.37 10.97
CA PHE A 932 4.27 38.18 9.71
C PHE A 932 4.32 39.54 9.03
N TYR A 933 5.51 40.14 8.87
CA TYR A 933 5.61 41.53 8.43
C TYR A 933 6.71 41.77 7.38
N ASP A 934 6.48 42.79 6.57
CA ASP A 934 7.44 43.23 5.55
C ASP A 934 8.51 44.17 6.18
N PRO A 935 9.78 43.73 6.30
CA PRO A 935 10.84 44.57 6.85
C PRO A 935 11.17 45.75 5.92
N ALA A 936 10.95 45.63 4.59
CA ALA A 936 11.16 46.72 3.65
C ALA A 936 10.14 47.86 3.82
N GLN A 937 8.98 47.56 4.42
CA GLN A 937 7.94 48.56 4.76
C GLN A 937 7.99 49.01 6.22
N ASN A 938 9.11 48.78 6.91
CA ASN A 938 9.29 49.06 8.34
C ASN A 938 8.19 48.40 9.22
N GLY A 939 7.64 47.26 8.81
CA GLY A 939 6.58 46.56 9.54
C GLY A 939 5.20 47.20 9.48
N ASN A 940 4.96 48.17 8.58
CA ASN A 940 3.63 48.77 8.40
C ASN A 940 2.67 47.89 7.59
N VAL A 941 3.18 46.86 6.92
CA VAL A 941 2.42 45.85 6.20
C VAL A 941 2.62 44.52 6.91
N PHE A 942 1.56 43.94 7.46
CA PHE A 942 1.63 42.69 8.20
C PHE A 942 0.34 41.88 8.20
N VAL A 943 0.47 40.60 8.53
CA VAL A 943 -0.61 39.72 8.98
C VAL A 943 -0.32 39.36 10.44
N SER A 944 -1.33 39.45 11.32
CA SER A 944 -1.24 38.95 12.68
C SER A 944 -2.25 37.83 12.91
N VAL A 945 -1.83 36.82 13.69
CA VAL A 945 -2.66 35.73 14.15
C VAL A 945 -2.64 35.74 15.68
N ASP A 946 -3.79 35.97 16.29
CA ASP A 946 -3.99 35.92 17.73
C ASP A 946 -4.81 34.67 18.10
N VAL A 947 -4.29 33.83 18.98
CA VAL A 947 -4.92 32.58 19.38
C VAL A 947 -5.52 32.68 20.79
N TYR A 948 -6.75 32.22 20.95
CA TYR A 948 -7.51 32.27 22.20
C TYR A 948 -8.12 30.90 22.49
N ASN A 949 -7.97 30.45 23.73
CA ASN A 949 -8.77 29.33 24.24
C ASN A 949 -10.06 29.88 24.84
N THR A 950 -11.21 29.62 24.20
CA THR A 950 -12.51 30.09 24.68
C THR A 950 -13.41 28.93 25.07
N SER A 951 -14.21 29.11 26.13
CA SER A 951 -15.24 28.16 26.54
C SER A 951 -16.60 28.43 25.88
N LEU A 952 -16.65 29.34 24.91
CA LEU A 952 -17.87 29.75 24.22
C LEU A 952 -18.12 28.85 23.00
N PRO A 953 -19.39 28.65 22.60
CA PRO A 953 -19.69 28.03 21.32
C PRO A 953 -19.05 28.81 20.16
N PRO A 954 -18.57 28.14 19.08
CA PRO A 954 -17.77 28.76 18.02
C PRO A 954 -18.32 30.09 17.47
N ALA A 955 -19.60 30.13 17.11
CA ALA A 955 -20.23 31.35 16.58
C ALA A 955 -20.24 32.52 17.59
N GLN A 956 -20.34 32.22 18.89
CA GLN A 956 -20.32 33.24 19.95
C GLN A 956 -18.88 33.70 20.25
N ALA A 957 -17.92 32.77 20.24
CA ALA A 957 -16.50 33.08 20.37
C ALA A 957 -16.05 34.05 19.26
N ASN A 958 -16.35 33.70 18.00
CA ASN A 958 -16.00 34.52 16.84
C ASN A 958 -16.57 35.96 16.93
N GLN A 959 -17.85 36.09 17.30
CA GLN A 959 -18.47 37.41 17.45
C GLN A 959 -17.91 38.22 18.62
N ALA A 960 -17.55 37.55 19.72
CA ALA A 960 -16.98 38.20 20.90
C ALA A 960 -15.58 38.75 20.61
N LEU A 961 -14.71 37.93 20.00
CA LEU A 961 -13.35 38.30 19.64
C LEU A 961 -13.32 39.45 18.63
N LEU A 962 -14.12 39.35 17.56
CA LEU A 962 -14.21 40.41 16.56
C LEU A 962 -14.65 41.75 17.19
N ARG A 963 -15.64 41.71 18.08
CA ARG A 963 -16.12 42.92 18.78
C ARG A 963 -15.03 43.50 19.69
N GLN A 964 -14.37 42.66 20.48
CA GLN A 964 -13.32 43.10 21.40
C GLN A 964 -12.16 43.75 20.66
N PHE A 965 -11.75 43.18 19.52
CA PHE A 965 -10.72 43.75 18.67
C PHE A 965 -11.11 45.14 18.16
N LEU A 966 -12.30 45.29 17.57
CA LEU A 966 -12.76 46.57 17.06
C LEU A 966 -12.96 47.62 18.16
N GLU A 967 -13.41 47.22 19.35
CA GLU A 967 -13.50 48.10 20.52
C GLU A 967 -12.11 48.60 20.95
N SER A 968 -11.08 47.76 20.86
CA SER A 968 -9.70 48.16 21.17
C SER A 968 -9.18 49.25 20.22
N LEU A 969 -9.61 49.23 18.96
CA LEU A 969 -9.24 50.23 17.95
C LEU A 969 -10.10 51.50 18.01
N SER A 970 -11.27 51.46 18.67
CA SER A 970 -12.21 52.60 18.73
C SER A 970 -11.63 53.87 19.35
N GLN A 971 -10.54 53.76 20.12
CA GLN A 971 -9.84 54.88 20.75
C GLN A 971 -8.81 55.54 19.82
N GLN A 972 -8.53 54.93 18.66
CA GLN A 972 -7.56 55.44 17.70
C GLN A 972 -8.10 56.66 16.95
N GLN A 973 -7.21 57.59 16.62
CA GLN A 973 -7.59 58.81 15.92
C GLN A 973 -8.12 58.49 14.52
N GLY A 974 -9.32 58.97 14.20
CA GLY A 974 -9.91 58.76 12.87
C GLY A 974 -10.43 57.34 12.62
N PHE A 975 -10.67 56.54 13.68
CA PHE A 975 -11.19 55.18 13.54
C PHE A 975 -12.54 55.13 12.80
N GLN A 976 -12.63 54.25 11.81
CA GLN A 976 -13.84 53.89 11.06
C GLN A 976 -13.89 52.37 10.87
N GLN A 977 -15.08 51.80 10.79
CA GLN A 977 -15.27 50.38 10.53
C GLN A 977 -16.48 50.11 9.63
N ALA A 978 -16.44 49.00 8.90
CA ALA A 978 -17.53 48.47 8.11
C ALA A 978 -17.60 46.94 8.30
N SER A 979 -18.80 46.40 8.48
CA SER A 979 -19.00 44.95 8.50
C SER A 979 -18.69 44.35 7.13
N GLY A 980 -17.95 43.24 7.10
CA GLY A 980 -17.70 42.47 5.87
C GLY A 980 -18.62 41.26 5.76
N ASP A 981 -18.62 40.65 4.57
CA ASP A 981 -19.21 39.32 4.38
C ASP A 981 -18.37 38.26 5.14
N PRO A 982 -18.97 37.13 5.56
CA PRO A 982 -18.20 36.05 6.17
C PRO A 982 -17.07 35.56 5.27
N ILE A 983 -15.89 35.34 5.85
CA ILE A 983 -14.68 34.88 5.16
C ILE A 983 -14.32 33.50 5.70
N VAL A 984 -13.81 32.62 4.82
CA VAL A 984 -13.29 31.31 5.21
C VAL A 984 -11.80 31.45 5.48
N ILE A 985 -11.35 31.05 6.67
CA ILE A 985 -9.93 30.92 7.01
C ILE A 985 -9.72 29.57 7.70
N GLY A 986 -8.70 28.82 7.29
CA GLY A 986 -8.38 27.50 7.82
C GLY A 986 -9.54 26.51 7.79
N GLY A 987 -10.33 26.55 6.72
CA GLY A 987 -11.51 25.71 6.55
C GLY A 987 -12.77 26.17 7.30
N GLU A 988 -12.65 27.16 8.20
CA GLU A 988 -13.76 27.64 9.02
C GLU A 988 -14.32 28.97 8.55
N THR A 989 -15.65 29.13 8.59
CA THR A 989 -16.32 30.38 8.18
C THR A 989 -16.50 31.32 9.37
N GLY A 990 -15.93 32.52 9.30
CA GLY A 990 -15.93 33.52 10.36
C GLY A 990 -16.55 34.87 9.95
N PRO A 991 -17.13 35.64 10.90
CA PRO A 991 -17.48 37.04 10.66
C PRO A 991 -16.22 37.88 10.43
N SER A 992 -16.34 38.89 9.56
CA SER A 992 -15.25 39.81 9.23
C SER A 992 -15.64 41.28 9.36
N ALA A 993 -14.64 42.16 9.48
CA ALA A 993 -14.82 43.61 9.42
C ALA A 993 -13.62 44.30 8.78
N GLN A 994 -13.88 45.34 7.98
CA GLN A 994 -12.85 46.28 7.55
C GLN A 994 -12.78 47.45 8.53
N TYR A 995 -11.57 47.94 8.77
CA TYR A 995 -11.34 49.08 9.65
C TYR A 995 -10.28 50.02 9.08
N THR A 996 -10.34 51.29 9.51
CA THR A 996 -9.35 52.32 9.16
C THR A 996 -9.07 53.18 10.39
N PHE A 997 -7.82 53.54 10.67
CA PHE A 997 -7.48 54.54 11.69
C PHE A 997 -6.16 55.25 11.36
N THR A 998 -5.79 56.27 12.14
CA THR A 998 -4.48 56.92 12.05
C THR A 998 -3.58 56.39 13.17
N ASP A 999 -2.47 55.78 12.81
CA ASP A 999 -1.53 55.22 13.77
C ASP A 999 -0.81 56.30 14.61
N GLN A 1000 -0.02 55.84 15.57
CA GLN A 1000 0.77 56.70 16.47
C GLN A 1000 1.84 57.57 15.76
N ASN A 1001 2.17 57.27 14.51
CA ASN A 1001 3.09 58.04 13.67
C ASN A 1001 2.35 59.00 12.72
N GLY A 1002 1.03 59.05 12.76
CA GLY A 1002 0.21 59.89 11.89
C GLY A 1002 -0.08 59.29 10.51
N VAL A 1003 0.16 57.98 10.32
CA VAL A 1003 -0.07 57.26 9.06
C VAL A 1003 -1.48 56.66 9.08
N PRO A 1004 -2.34 56.95 8.09
CA PRO A 1004 -3.62 56.28 7.93
C PRO A 1004 -3.39 54.81 7.55
N VAL A 1005 -3.93 53.88 8.32
CA VAL A 1005 -3.87 52.43 8.08
C VAL A 1005 -5.25 51.86 7.80
N THR A 1006 -5.32 50.89 6.90
CA THR A 1006 -6.52 50.13 6.59
C THR A 1006 -6.24 48.66 6.91
N GLY A 1007 -7.23 47.96 7.44
CA GLY A 1007 -7.12 46.54 7.71
C GLY A 1007 -8.43 45.79 7.55
N LEU A 1008 -8.29 44.47 7.40
CA LEU A 1008 -9.35 43.49 7.38
C LEU A 1008 -9.09 42.51 8.53
N VAL A 1009 -10.11 42.25 9.34
CA VAL A 1009 -10.02 41.28 10.44
C VAL A 1009 -11.12 40.23 10.32
N VAL A 1010 -10.79 39.00 10.66
CA VAL A 1010 -11.71 37.86 10.69
C VAL A 1010 -11.47 37.04 11.95
N ALA A 1011 -12.55 36.48 12.51
CA ALA A 1011 -12.48 35.59 13.67
C ALA A 1011 -13.06 34.21 13.33
N VAL A 1012 -12.29 33.15 13.51
CA VAL A 1012 -12.70 31.75 13.29
C VAL A 1012 -12.43 30.92 14.54
N THR A 1013 -13.15 29.81 14.73
CA THR A 1013 -12.95 28.90 15.86
C THR A 1013 -13.01 27.47 15.35
N SER A 1014 -11.99 26.69 15.66
CA SER A 1014 -11.98 25.27 15.31
C SER A 1014 -13.04 24.52 16.13
N PRO A 1015 -13.94 23.77 15.48
CA PRO A 1015 -14.89 22.91 16.17
C PRO A 1015 -14.22 21.66 16.75
N ARG A 1016 -13.03 21.28 16.27
CA ARG A 1016 -12.25 20.13 16.76
C ARG A 1016 -11.52 20.46 18.06
N THR A 1017 -10.71 21.52 18.04
CA THR A 1017 -9.85 21.87 19.19
C THR A 1017 -10.48 22.88 20.14
N GLY A 1018 -11.47 23.65 19.69
CA GLY A 1018 -12.08 24.74 20.46
C GLY A 1018 -11.22 26.01 20.53
N LEU A 1019 -10.07 26.04 19.86
CA LEU A 1019 -9.22 27.22 19.74
C LEU A 1019 -9.86 28.23 18.78
N SER A 1020 -9.79 29.51 19.16
CA SER A 1020 -10.31 30.64 18.39
C SER A 1020 -9.18 31.51 17.89
N TYR A 1021 -9.24 31.92 16.63
CA TYR A 1021 -8.21 32.65 15.92
C TYR A 1021 -8.78 33.99 15.45
N LEU A 1022 -8.08 35.07 15.77
CA LEU A 1022 -8.35 36.39 15.22
C LEU A 1022 -7.21 36.75 14.26
N VAL A 1023 -7.54 36.84 12.97
CA VAL A 1023 -6.57 37.08 11.89
C VAL A 1023 -6.77 38.49 11.37
N SER A 1024 -5.73 39.31 11.44
CA SER A 1024 -5.77 40.71 11.02
C SER A 1024 -4.74 40.97 9.92
N LEU A 1025 -5.21 41.53 8.81
CA LEU A 1025 -4.39 41.94 7.68
C LEU A 1025 -4.34 43.47 7.65
N GLN A 1026 -3.15 44.07 7.64
CA GLN A 1026 -3.01 45.53 7.71
C GLN A 1026 -1.95 46.06 6.75
N ALA A 1027 -2.23 47.24 6.17
CA ALA A 1027 -1.28 48.02 5.38
C ALA A 1027 -1.60 49.53 5.48
N PRO A 1028 -0.68 50.44 5.06
CA PRO A 1028 -1.00 51.84 4.86
C PRO A 1028 -2.18 52.01 3.91
N SER A 1029 -3.13 52.90 4.24
CA SER A 1029 -4.40 53.02 3.51
C SER A 1029 -4.23 53.39 2.04
N ALA A 1030 -3.14 54.08 1.68
CA ALA A 1030 -2.85 54.45 0.29
C ALA A 1030 -2.35 53.27 -0.55
N GLU A 1031 -1.90 52.19 0.09
CA GLU A 1031 -1.22 51.05 -0.51
C GLU A 1031 -1.97 49.72 -0.26
N PHE A 1032 -3.05 49.75 0.53
CA PHE A 1032 -3.80 48.55 0.91
C PHE A 1032 -4.25 47.73 -0.31
N ASP A 1033 -4.80 48.37 -1.34
CA ASP A 1033 -5.21 47.69 -2.58
C ASP A 1033 -4.02 47.08 -3.35
N GLN A 1034 -2.80 47.63 -3.21
CA GLN A 1034 -1.60 47.06 -3.83
C GLN A 1034 -1.10 45.81 -3.10
N HIS A 1035 -1.40 45.72 -1.79
CA HIS A 1035 -1.02 44.59 -0.95
C HIS A 1035 -2.16 43.60 -0.73
N ALA A 1036 -3.39 43.90 -1.14
CA ALA A 1036 -4.58 43.09 -0.88
C ALA A 1036 -4.43 41.65 -1.38
N ASP A 1037 -3.89 41.47 -2.59
CA ASP A 1037 -3.65 40.14 -3.15
C ASP A 1037 -2.60 39.37 -2.31
N LYS A 1038 -1.47 40.02 -1.96
CA LYS A 1038 -0.39 39.39 -1.15
C LYS A 1038 -0.88 39.02 0.24
N LEU A 1039 -1.61 39.92 0.90
CA LEU A 1039 -2.20 39.72 2.22
C LEU A 1039 -3.27 38.63 2.18
N GLY A 1040 -4.13 38.64 1.15
CA GLY A 1040 -5.13 37.59 0.90
C GLY A 1040 -4.48 36.22 0.75
N THR A 1041 -3.42 36.11 -0.06
CA THR A 1041 -2.64 34.87 -0.22
C THR A 1041 -2.13 34.32 1.12
N ILE A 1042 -1.60 35.18 2.00
CA ILE A 1042 -1.11 34.77 3.33
C ILE A 1042 -2.28 34.22 4.17
N ALA A 1043 -3.40 34.95 4.24
CA ALA A 1043 -4.56 34.52 5.02
C ALA A 1043 -5.22 33.25 4.46
N ASP A 1044 -5.31 33.12 3.14
CA ASP A 1044 -5.86 31.95 2.46
C ASP A 1044 -4.98 30.70 2.65
N SER A 1045 -3.69 30.88 2.94
CA SER A 1045 -2.78 29.79 3.27
C SER A 1045 -2.92 29.27 4.71
N MET A 1046 -3.59 30.02 5.59
CA MET A 1046 -3.72 29.65 6.99
C MET A 1046 -4.61 28.42 7.17
N GLN A 1047 -4.16 27.47 7.98
CA GLN A 1047 -4.86 26.26 8.38
C GLN A 1047 -5.00 26.20 9.90
N ILE A 1048 -6.09 25.62 10.40
CA ILE A 1048 -6.33 25.43 11.84
C ILE A 1048 -6.67 23.96 12.12
N GLU A 1049 -6.15 23.44 13.24
CA GLU A 1049 -6.39 22.06 13.69
C GLU A 1049 -7.82 21.84 14.18
#